data_AF-A0A927GFK8-F1
#
_entry.id   AF-A0A927GFK8-F1
#
_cell.length_a   1.000
_cell.length_b   1.000
_cell.length_c   1.000
_cell.angle_alpha   90.00
_cell.angle_beta   90.00
_cell.angle_gamma   90.00
#
_symmetry.space_group_name_H-M   'P 1'
#
loop_
_entity.id
_entity.type
_entity.pdbx_description
1 polymer ?
#
loop_
_entity_poly.entity_id
_entity_poly.type
_entity_poly.pdbx_seq_one_letter_code
_entity_poly.pdbx_strand_id
1 'polypeptide(L)'
;MRLPIQVRDARKGDLALSPGDGKGTISAIVDVMSPTQAYDHMGIFIDNGFTIRHCTSSQERYEDERLYTNALPLPPGVLGGPQPIPLNGIRPDLLRYGWPGTITQTVEEVYQTGRNTRNPRWAYNSIYPDQDLEDPENPGQPFVLYQLPRVERLRRLQFNDPEVDRGETMQHLQAKPTYKETPVRTWMEFPPLIIRPQESLMSVVRPVLEAVADAAKKIDAHYRFYGYSKGDIGLDPSFVAPPGSDTRWGSLGAGARWAAGTIAAMCSSFIWTAVQLVNQNRPSGTQPILLEDGVPAGGNPAIGLEYGRQNGQYLYQKEERLNAANTLTRKLSKKIHDTFNDKIPETVYLLFPPLRGIRNDTARHVSNQIANAFAFDECENLTEHWHDPGPGESVSPDDILRFWDLQSLPAGAHSDLPQATYLYGDSGLLILDTSKWESVPLRRKVLAPLAKGTVFFTVLLEGRPVAGATVKFDLGCVAATSTLTLEPRDHVLLTEGKHVAEAFMVLPDPETGRQETYQTEGPVYFTIEPGGRSSIELNLTPPPDLWRIIGVHVEVTIIDRGFLGRTVSKSFTNHWSFGLQKDLTDSPYAPASQLNTVLRAEHTWKTKEVGDGVRVDLIITATLNPDDRSVQCHCAAVLIDTDDGGFLGIGSSFSIDGRIEKDVLLLKNDTQVVFKNNSLVSDETLSEKAIISLTLSNFRRP
;
A
#
# COMPACT_ATOMS: atom_id res chain seq x y z
N MET A 1 -2.91 -15.56 16.27
CA MET A 1 -3.35 -14.24 15.75
C MET A 1 -2.63 -14.00 14.44
N ARG A 2 -3.26 -13.39 13.43
CA ARG A 2 -2.55 -12.96 12.21
C ARG A 2 -1.77 -11.70 12.56
N LEU A 3 -0.44 -11.74 12.43
CA LEU A 3 0.38 -10.54 12.50
C LEU A 3 0.36 -9.85 11.13
N PRO A 4 0.04 -8.55 11.07
CA PRO A 4 0.08 -7.79 9.84
C PRO A 4 1.53 -7.63 9.36
N ILE A 5 1.69 -7.15 8.12
CA ILE A 5 3.00 -6.79 7.58
C ILE A 5 3.61 -5.69 8.44
N GLN A 6 4.91 -5.81 8.70
CA GLN A 6 5.68 -4.88 9.52
C GLN A 6 7.07 -4.67 8.91
N VAL A 7 7.73 -3.58 9.27
CA VAL A 7 9.17 -3.42 9.03
C VAL A 7 9.91 -4.03 10.21
N ARG A 8 10.78 -5.00 9.93
CA ARG A 8 11.54 -5.70 10.96
C ARG A 8 12.44 -4.72 11.73
N ASP A 9 12.45 -4.85 13.06
CA ASP A 9 13.27 -4.07 14.00
C ASP A 9 12.99 -2.56 14.01
N ALA A 10 11.97 -2.09 13.28
CA ALA A 10 11.56 -0.70 13.29
C ALA A 10 10.91 -0.33 14.62
N ARG A 11 11.33 0.80 15.18
CA ARG A 11 10.81 1.35 16.43
C ARG A 11 10.18 2.71 16.16
N LYS A 12 9.28 3.10 17.06
CA LYS A 12 8.68 4.44 17.04
C LYS A 12 9.79 5.52 17.00
N GLY A 13 9.65 6.45 16.06
CA GLY A 13 10.59 7.54 15.82
C GLY A 13 11.69 7.24 14.80
N ASP A 14 11.86 5.97 14.38
CA ASP A 14 12.69 5.65 13.22
C ASP A 14 12.08 6.24 11.95
N LEU A 15 12.93 6.50 10.95
CA LEU A 15 12.49 7.01 9.65
C LEU A 15 12.55 5.91 8.60
N ALA A 16 11.61 5.96 7.67
CA ALA A 16 11.63 5.14 6.48
C ALA A 16 11.92 6.03 5.27
N LEU A 17 12.97 5.71 4.52
CA LEU A 17 13.39 6.43 3.33
C LEU A 17 13.09 5.60 2.08
N SER A 18 12.45 6.25 1.11
CA SER A 18 12.12 5.68 -0.18
C SER A 18 13.08 6.24 -1.23
N PRO A 19 13.80 5.38 -1.97
CA PRO A 19 14.69 5.83 -3.02
C PRO A 19 13.86 6.34 -4.21
N GLY A 20 14.36 7.40 -4.85
CA GLY A 20 13.80 7.93 -6.08
C GLY A 20 14.34 7.21 -7.31
N ASP A 21 13.47 6.87 -8.23
CA ASP A 21 13.80 6.15 -9.47
C ASP A 21 14.35 7.05 -10.60
N GLY A 22 14.43 8.35 -10.35
CA GLY A 22 14.83 9.37 -11.32
C GLY A 22 13.81 9.62 -12.43
N LYS A 23 12.69 8.87 -12.47
CA LYS A 23 11.73 8.92 -13.57
C LYS A 23 10.77 10.09 -13.45
N GLY A 24 10.22 10.37 -12.28
CA GLY A 24 9.38 11.56 -12.17
C GLY A 24 10.05 12.77 -11.56
N THR A 25 9.24 13.69 -11.09
CA THR A 25 9.58 15.09 -10.96
C THR A 25 10.34 15.37 -9.69
N ILE A 26 9.91 14.85 -8.54
CA ILE A 26 10.70 15.02 -7.32
C ILE A 26 12.04 14.28 -7.47
N SER A 27 12.01 13.04 -7.95
CA SER A 27 13.24 12.30 -8.20
C SER A 27 14.15 13.01 -9.20
N ALA A 28 13.60 13.68 -10.23
CA ALA A 28 14.40 14.49 -11.16
C ALA A 28 15.07 15.70 -10.51
N ILE A 29 14.32 16.46 -9.70
CA ILE A 29 14.88 17.68 -9.11
C ILE A 29 15.97 17.33 -8.11
N VAL A 30 15.81 16.26 -7.33
CA VAL A 30 16.82 15.88 -6.33
C VAL A 30 18.03 15.20 -6.97
N ASP A 31 17.89 14.62 -8.18
CA ASP A 31 18.98 14.00 -8.93
C ASP A 31 19.99 15.00 -9.50
N VAL A 32 19.52 16.22 -9.80
CA VAL A 32 20.36 17.30 -10.37
C VAL A 32 20.99 18.22 -9.31
N MET A 33 20.80 17.91 -8.03
CA MET A 33 21.45 18.64 -6.91
C MET A 33 22.93 18.29 -6.79
N SER A 34 23.69 19.14 -6.11
CA SER A 34 25.10 18.89 -5.81
C SER A 34 25.34 18.90 -4.29
N PRO A 35 25.53 17.74 -3.65
CA PRO A 35 25.67 16.41 -4.25
C PRO A 35 24.32 15.83 -4.69
N THR A 36 24.36 14.90 -5.65
CA THR A 36 23.19 14.15 -6.09
C THR A 36 22.53 13.45 -4.90
N GLN A 37 21.20 13.59 -4.82
CA GLN A 37 20.38 12.97 -3.78
C GLN A 37 19.72 11.70 -4.34
N ALA A 38 19.57 10.69 -3.49
CA ALA A 38 19.06 9.37 -3.86
C ALA A 38 17.62 9.12 -3.41
N TYR A 39 17.19 9.76 -2.33
CA TYR A 39 15.91 9.54 -1.67
C TYR A 39 15.02 10.77 -1.88
N ASP A 40 13.82 10.53 -2.41
CA ASP A 40 12.87 11.59 -2.77
C ASP A 40 11.66 11.65 -1.83
N HIS A 41 11.45 10.62 -1.01
CA HIS A 41 10.35 10.55 -0.07
C HIS A 41 10.72 9.86 1.24
N MET A 42 10.02 10.21 2.31
CA MET A 42 10.25 9.64 3.63
C MET A 42 9.02 9.72 4.54
N GLY A 43 9.04 8.91 5.60
CA GLY A 43 8.07 8.95 6.69
C GLY A 43 8.70 8.60 8.04
N ILE A 44 7.93 8.79 9.11
CA ILE A 44 8.33 8.43 10.47
C ILE A 44 7.43 7.34 11.03
N PHE A 45 8.03 6.34 11.67
CA PHE A 45 7.31 5.32 12.40
C PHE A 45 6.65 5.94 13.63
N ILE A 46 5.33 5.84 13.72
CA ILE A 46 4.57 6.41 14.84
C ILE A 46 4.18 5.36 15.91
N ASP A 47 4.43 4.10 15.60
CA ASP A 47 4.45 2.93 16.47
C ASP A 47 5.62 2.02 16.06
N ASN A 48 5.76 0.86 16.70
CA ASN A 48 6.91 -0.03 16.49
C ASN A 48 6.76 -0.86 15.22
N GLY A 49 7.06 -0.26 14.07
CA GLY A 49 7.21 -0.96 12.79
C GLY A 49 5.91 -1.33 12.09
N PHE A 50 4.76 -0.83 12.54
CA PHE A 50 3.45 -1.15 11.96
C PHE A 50 2.82 0.00 11.20
N THR A 51 3.11 1.24 11.57
CA THR A 51 2.46 2.43 11.03
C THR A 51 3.46 3.56 10.80
N ILE A 52 3.39 4.12 9.60
CA ILE A 52 4.19 5.25 9.16
C ILE A 52 3.28 6.47 9.01
N ARG A 53 3.76 7.62 9.47
CA ARG A 53 3.17 8.92 9.18
C ARG A 53 4.09 9.72 8.27
N HIS A 54 3.54 10.33 7.24
CA HIS A 54 4.29 11.09 6.25
C HIS A 54 3.41 12.17 5.62
N CYS A 55 4.03 13.10 4.91
CA CYS A 55 3.34 14.18 4.19
C CYS A 55 3.57 14.00 2.69
N THR A 56 2.50 13.88 1.90
CA THR A 56 2.57 13.57 0.47
C THR A 56 1.44 14.25 -0.31
N SER A 57 1.57 14.34 -1.63
CA SER A 57 0.49 14.74 -2.54
C SER A 57 0.05 13.61 -3.46
N SER A 58 -1.19 13.64 -3.92
CA SER A 58 -1.73 12.81 -4.98
C SER A 58 -1.41 13.48 -6.32
N GLN A 59 -0.73 12.73 -7.17
CA GLN A 59 -0.46 13.16 -8.53
C GLN A 59 -1.71 13.04 -9.41
N GLU A 60 -2.52 11.99 -9.19
CA GLU A 60 -3.76 11.74 -9.93
C GLU A 60 -4.69 12.96 -9.88
N ARG A 61 -4.71 13.67 -8.74
CA ARG A 61 -5.50 14.90 -8.57
C ARG A 61 -5.06 16.04 -9.50
N TYR A 62 -3.78 16.16 -9.85
CA TYR A 62 -3.32 17.17 -10.81
C TYR A 62 -3.66 16.80 -12.26
N GLU A 63 -3.89 15.51 -12.51
CA GLU A 63 -4.18 14.96 -13.84
C GLU A 63 -5.70 14.79 -14.07
N ASP A 64 -6.52 14.95 -13.02
CA ASP A 64 -7.96 14.79 -13.11
C ASP A 64 -8.60 15.90 -13.96
N GLU A 65 -9.00 15.49 -15.16
CA GLU A 65 -9.66 16.33 -16.15
C GLU A 65 -10.92 17.03 -15.64
N ARG A 66 -11.60 16.46 -14.64
CA ARG A 66 -12.78 17.06 -14.01
C ARG A 66 -12.45 18.32 -13.21
N LEU A 67 -11.19 18.46 -12.80
CA LEU A 67 -10.68 19.61 -12.04
C LEU A 67 -10.06 20.69 -12.94
N TYR A 68 -9.92 20.44 -14.24
CA TYR A 68 -9.48 21.47 -15.18
C TYR A 68 -10.57 22.51 -15.39
N THR A 69 -10.19 23.79 -15.30
CA THR A 69 -11.13 24.91 -15.44
C THR A 69 -11.40 25.29 -16.90
N ASN A 70 -10.71 24.67 -17.86
CA ASN A 70 -10.78 25.00 -19.27
C ASN A 70 -10.80 23.71 -20.11
N ALA A 71 -11.35 23.82 -21.32
CA ALA A 71 -11.31 22.77 -22.32
C ALA A 71 -10.87 23.37 -23.66
N LEU A 72 -10.16 22.57 -24.46
CA LEU A 72 -9.80 22.91 -25.82
C LEU A 72 -11.07 22.99 -26.69
N PRO A 73 -11.41 24.18 -27.22
CA PRO A 73 -12.56 24.31 -28.10
C PRO A 73 -12.20 23.73 -29.47
N LEU A 74 -12.72 22.54 -29.77
CA LEU A 74 -12.60 21.93 -31.09
C LEU A 74 -13.90 22.12 -31.88
N PRO A 75 -13.83 22.30 -33.21
CA PRO A 75 -15.03 22.34 -34.04
C PRO A 75 -15.89 21.07 -33.87
N PRO A 76 -17.23 21.19 -33.93
CA PRO A 76 -18.11 20.03 -33.85
C PRO A 76 -17.72 18.96 -34.88
N GLY A 77 -17.62 17.70 -34.44
CA GLY A 77 -17.34 16.55 -35.30
C GLY A 77 -15.85 16.18 -35.46
N VAL A 78 -14.91 16.92 -34.86
CA VAL A 78 -13.47 16.60 -34.96
C VAL A 78 -13.03 15.51 -33.96
N LEU A 79 -13.43 15.60 -32.69
CA LEU A 79 -13.11 14.63 -31.62
C LEU A 79 -14.30 14.38 -30.66
N GLY A 80 -15.54 14.49 -31.14
CA GLY A 80 -16.73 14.21 -30.32
C GLY A 80 -17.07 15.26 -29.25
N GLY A 81 -16.27 16.33 -29.10
CA GLY A 81 -16.56 17.45 -28.20
C GLY A 81 -15.30 18.19 -27.73
N PRO A 82 -15.48 19.22 -26.87
CA PRO A 82 -14.37 19.88 -26.19
C PRO A 82 -13.51 18.89 -25.42
N GLN A 83 -12.19 19.07 -25.46
CA GLN A 83 -11.26 18.19 -24.74
C GLN A 83 -10.77 18.89 -23.47
N PRO A 84 -11.00 18.33 -22.26
CA PRO A 84 -10.53 18.93 -21.02
C PRO A 84 -8.99 18.90 -20.98
N ILE A 85 -8.39 20.08 -20.87
CA ILE A 85 -6.93 20.31 -20.90
C ILE A 85 -6.63 21.56 -20.06
N PRO A 86 -5.53 21.62 -19.29
CA PRO A 86 -5.17 22.77 -18.47
C PRO A 86 -4.58 23.93 -19.28
N LEU A 87 -5.32 24.47 -20.26
CA LEU A 87 -4.87 25.50 -21.22
C LEU A 87 -4.20 26.72 -20.56
N ASN A 88 -4.71 27.10 -19.39
CA ASN A 88 -4.25 28.26 -18.62
C ASN A 88 -3.55 27.83 -17.32
N GLY A 89 -2.86 26.68 -17.36
CA GLY A 89 -2.31 26.06 -16.17
C GLY A 89 -3.34 25.22 -15.42
N ILE A 90 -2.85 24.58 -14.36
CA ILE A 90 -3.62 23.84 -13.36
C ILE A 90 -4.28 24.84 -12.42
N ARG A 91 -5.38 24.46 -11.77
CA ARG A 91 -6.03 25.31 -10.77
C ARG A 91 -5.03 25.65 -9.64
N PRO A 92 -4.77 26.94 -9.34
CA PRO A 92 -3.70 27.32 -8.41
C PRO A 92 -3.84 26.76 -6.99
N ASP A 93 -5.06 26.61 -6.49
CA ASP A 93 -5.34 26.04 -5.16
C ASP A 93 -4.99 24.54 -5.08
N LEU A 94 -5.09 23.78 -6.18
CA LEU A 94 -4.66 22.38 -6.21
C LEU A 94 -3.14 22.29 -6.02
N LEU A 95 -2.38 23.12 -6.73
CA LEU A 95 -0.91 23.15 -6.63
C LEU A 95 -0.44 23.69 -5.27
N ARG A 96 -1.12 24.73 -4.76
CA ARG A 96 -0.78 25.40 -3.50
C ARG A 96 -1.10 24.51 -2.29
N TYR A 97 -2.24 23.83 -2.34
CA TYR A 97 -2.70 22.90 -1.32
C TYR A 97 -2.74 21.51 -1.93
N GLY A 98 -1.57 20.85 -1.96
CA GLY A 98 -1.45 19.48 -2.42
C GLY A 98 -2.13 18.53 -1.44
N TRP A 99 -3.16 17.83 -1.91
CA TRP A 99 -3.88 16.81 -1.13
C TRP A 99 -3.15 15.47 -1.24
N PRO A 100 -3.14 14.59 -0.22
CA PRO A 100 -3.84 14.66 1.06
C PRO A 100 -3.06 15.35 2.18
N GLY A 101 -1.80 15.73 1.93
CA GLY A 101 -0.92 16.26 2.96
C GLY A 101 -0.49 15.18 3.94
N THR A 102 -0.67 15.40 5.25
CA THR A 102 -0.28 14.40 6.25
C THR A 102 -1.22 13.22 6.32
N ILE A 103 -0.64 12.02 6.17
CA ILE A 103 -1.36 10.75 6.23
C ILE A 103 -0.66 9.77 7.16
N THR A 104 -1.48 8.90 7.77
CA THR A 104 -1.03 7.80 8.61
C THR A 104 -1.46 6.49 7.96
N GLN A 105 -0.51 5.64 7.61
CA GLN A 105 -0.73 4.36 6.93
C GLN A 105 -0.02 3.23 7.66
N THR A 106 -0.62 2.05 7.69
CA THR A 106 0.10 0.83 8.07
C THR A 106 1.23 0.53 7.08
N VAL A 107 2.19 -0.32 7.46
CA VAL A 107 3.26 -0.76 6.56
C VAL A 107 2.71 -1.47 5.32
N GLU A 108 1.65 -2.26 5.46
CA GLU A 108 0.96 -2.87 4.30
C GLU A 108 0.35 -1.81 3.37
N GLU A 109 -0.23 -0.76 3.95
CA GLU A 109 -0.82 0.33 3.18
C GLU A 109 0.22 1.14 2.43
N VAL A 110 1.26 1.57 3.13
CA VAL A 110 2.25 2.47 2.55
C VAL A 110 3.17 1.79 1.54
N TYR A 111 3.41 0.48 1.62
CA TYR A 111 4.33 -0.24 0.71
C TYR A 111 3.65 -1.14 -0.33
N GLN A 112 2.39 -1.56 -0.10
CA GLN A 112 1.77 -2.56 -0.96
C GLN A 112 0.41 -2.16 -1.54
N THR A 113 -0.44 -1.50 -0.75
CA THR A 113 -1.86 -1.36 -1.13
C THR A 113 -2.33 0.06 -1.41
N GLY A 114 -1.66 1.09 -0.86
CA GLY A 114 -1.99 2.50 -1.09
C GLY A 114 -3.29 2.93 -0.43
N ARG A 115 -3.82 2.09 0.46
CA ARG A 115 -5.13 2.26 1.09
C ARG A 115 -5.10 3.23 2.26
N ASN A 116 -6.31 3.61 2.67
CA ASN A 116 -6.59 4.52 3.75
C ASN A 116 -7.51 3.91 4.83
N THR A 117 -7.04 2.91 5.58
CA THR A 117 -7.80 2.37 6.72
C THR A 117 -7.58 3.16 8.01
N ARG A 118 -6.51 3.95 8.09
CA ARG A 118 -6.06 4.62 9.33
C ARG A 118 -6.04 6.14 9.30
N ASN A 119 -6.31 6.80 8.17
CA ASN A 119 -6.49 8.25 8.16
C ASN A 119 -7.97 8.61 8.27
N PRO A 120 -8.46 9.02 9.45
CA PRO A 120 -9.87 9.35 9.62
C PRO A 120 -10.26 10.57 8.78
N ARG A 121 -9.35 11.51 8.49
CA ARG A 121 -9.68 12.73 7.75
C ARG A 121 -10.23 12.48 6.35
N TRP A 122 -9.70 11.46 5.68
CA TRP A 122 -10.08 11.07 4.30
C TRP A 122 -10.78 9.71 4.25
N ALA A 123 -11.16 9.20 5.42
CA ALA A 123 -12.00 8.01 5.50
C ALA A 123 -13.38 8.36 4.94
N TYR A 124 -13.96 7.40 4.22
CA TYR A 124 -15.27 7.56 3.58
C TYR A 124 -16.33 8.10 4.55
N ASN A 125 -16.39 7.52 5.76
CA ASN A 125 -17.31 7.92 6.82
C ASN A 125 -17.17 9.39 7.27
N SER A 126 -16.01 10.01 7.10
CA SER A 126 -15.76 11.39 7.54
C SER A 126 -16.15 12.40 6.47
N ILE A 127 -16.17 11.98 5.20
CA ILE A 127 -16.66 12.78 4.07
C ILE A 127 -18.17 12.58 3.90
N TYR A 128 -18.68 11.38 4.18
CA TYR A 128 -20.09 11.00 4.05
C TYR A 128 -20.68 10.49 5.39
N PRO A 129 -20.78 11.34 6.44
CA PRO A 129 -21.15 10.94 7.79
C PRO A 129 -22.54 10.31 7.92
N ASP A 130 -23.45 10.61 6.98
CA ASP A 130 -24.82 10.12 7.00
C ASP A 130 -25.02 8.82 6.19
N GLN A 131 -24.03 8.39 5.40
CA GLN A 131 -24.14 7.21 4.53
C GLN A 131 -23.78 5.88 5.21
N ASP A 132 -23.20 5.94 6.42
CA ASP A 132 -22.79 4.77 7.23
C ASP A 132 -23.64 4.61 8.50
N LEU A 133 -24.75 5.34 8.65
CA LEU A 133 -25.58 5.29 9.85
C LEU A 133 -26.44 4.01 9.93
N GLU A 134 -26.91 3.50 8.80
CA GLU A 134 -27.75 2.31 8.72
C GLU A 134 -27.38 1.48 7.49
N ASP A 135 -27.50 0.16 7.59
CA ASP A 135 -27.41 -0.73 6.42
C ASP A 135 -28.54 -0.37 5.42
N PRO A 136 -28.21 0.06 4.19
CA PRO A 136 -29.23 0.43 3.19
C PRO A 136 -30.13 -0.73 2.78
N GLU A 137 -29.68 -1.98 2.98
CA GLU A 137 -30.49 -3.19 2.76
C GLU A 137 -31.27 -3.61 4.02
N ASN A 138 -30.86 -3.15 5.21
CA ASN A 138 -31.48 -3.49 6.50
C ASN A 138 -31.62 -2.27 7.43
N PRO A 139 -32.63 -1.40 7.19
CA PRO A 139 -32.85 -0.19 8.00
C PRO A 139 -32.93 -0.51 9.50
N GLY A 140 -32.22 0.24 10.32
CA GLY A 140 -32.12 0.05 11.77
C GLY A 140 -31.04 -0.93 12.27
N GLN A 141 -30.22 -1.54 11.40
CA GLN A 141 -29.02 -2.27 11.81
C GLN A 141 -27.75 -1.41 11.65
N PRO A 142 -26.78 -1.51 12.59
CA PRO A 142 -25.51 -0.78 12.48
C PRO A 142 -24.75 -1.24 11.24
N PHE A 143 -24.24 -0.27 10.48
CA PHE A 143 -23.50 -0.51 9.25
C PHE A 143 -22.23 -1.34 9.51
N VAL A 144 -22.10 -2.49 8.84
CA VAL A 144 -20.90 -3.35 8.94
C VAL A 144 -20.17 -3.37 7.60
N LEU A 145 -19.03 -2.69 7.53
CA LEU A 145 -18.21 -2.60 6.30
C LEU A 145 -18.01 -3.96 5.61
N TYR A 146 -17.84 -5.05 6.36
CA TYR A 146 -17.62 -6.40 5.81
C TYR A 146 -18.82 -7.02 5.08
N GLN A 147 -20.04 -6.50 5.27
CA GLN A 147 -21.25 -6.98 4.59
C GLN A 147 -21.41 -6.39 3.19
N LEU A 148 -20.69 -5.31 2.86
CA LEU A 148 -20.73 -4.72 1.52
C LEU A 148 -20.06 -5.62 0.46
N PRO A 149 -20.51 -5.53 -0.81
CA PRO A 149 -19.79 -6.08 -1.95
C PRO A 149 -18.31 -5.67 -1.94
N ARG A 150 -17.41 -6.58 -2.35
CA ARG A 150 -15.95 -6.34 -2.29
C ARG A 150 -15.53 -5.04 -2.98
N VAL A 151 -16.12 -4.71 -4.13
CA VAL A 151 -15.81 -3.49 -4.88
C VAL A 151 -16.12 -2.25 -4.04
N GLU A 152 -17.28 -2.22 -3.40
CA GLU A 152 -17.70 -1.11 -2.54
C GLU A 152 -16.83 -1.00 -1.28
N ARG A 153 -16.46 -2.14 -0.67
CA ARG A 153 -15.49 -2.15 0.44
C ARG A 153 -14.16 -1.56 0.03
N LEU A 154 -13.65 -1.93 -1.15
CA LEU A 154 -12.37 -1.42 -1.64
C LEU A 154 -12.45 0.08 -1.92
N ARG A 155 -13.54 0.56 -2.53
CA ARG A 155 -13.79 1.99 -2.73
C ARG A 155 -13.75 2.77 -1.41
N ARG A 156 -14.45 2.29 -0.38
CA ARG A 156 -14.49 2.96 0.94
C ARG A 156 -13.17 2.92 1.72
N LEU A 157 -12.24 2.05 1.32
CA LEU A 157 -10.90 1.93 1.89
C LEU A 157 -9.82 2.70 1.10
N GLN A 158 -10.18 3.36 0.00
CA GLN A 158 -9.29 4.28 -0.73
C GLN A 158 -9.31 5.67 -0.11
N PHE A 159 -8.37 6.54 -0.49
CA PHE A 159 -8.44 7.93 -0.10
C PHE A 159 -9.52 8.62 -0.92
N ASN A 160 -10.57 9.16 -0.30
CA ASN A 160 -11.62 9.82 -1.05
C ASN A 160 -11.26 11.29 -1.23
N ASP A 161 -11.10 11.72 -2.48
CA ASP A 161 -10.89 13.12 -2.78
C ASP A 161 -12.18 13.93 -2.45
N PRO A 162 -12.07 15.01 -1.68
CA PRO A 162 -13.22 15.79 -1.23
C PRO A 162 -13.97 16.54 -2.35
N GLU A 163 -13.40 16.70 -3.54
CA GLU A 163 -14.03 17.40 -4.68
C GLU A 163 -14.63 16.46 -5.72
N VAL A 164 -14.12 15.24 -5.87
CA VAL A 164 -14.46 14.38 -7.02
C VAL A 164 -15.01 12.99 -6.68
N ASP A 165 -15.31 12.72 -5.39
CA ASP A 165 -15.90 11.45 -4.87
C ASP A 165 -15.33 10.21 -5.57
N ARG A 166 -14.01 10.17 -5.66
CA ARG A 166 -13.26 9.05 -6.22
C ARG A 166 -12.27 8.57 -5.18
N GLY A 167 -12.19 7.25 -5.06
CA GLY A 167 -11.11 6.62 -4.32
C GLY A 167 -9.82 6.73 -5.12
N GLU A 168 -8.89 7.53 -4.60
CA GLU A 168 -7.53 7.66 -5.12
C GLU A 168 -6.61 6.70 -4.38
N THR A 169 -5.64 6.17 -5.13
CA THR A 169 -4.52 5.44 -4.57
C THR A 169 -3.41 6.43 -4.26
N MET A 170 -2.96 6.45 -3.00
CA MET A 170 -1.82 7.28 -2.65
C MET A 170 -0.53 6.57 -3.02
N GLN A 171 0.41 7.33 -3.58
CA GLN A 171 1.71 6.80 -3.99
C GLN A 171 2.43 6.13 -2.82
N HIS A 172 2.86 4.90 -3.04
CA HIS A 172 3.51 4.07 -2.04
C HIS A 172 4.93 4.57 -1.77
N LEU A 173 5.43 4.38 -0.55
CA LEU A 173 6.88 4.32 -0.34
C LEU A 173 7.42 3.09 -1.10
N GLN A 174 8.59 3.23 -1.73
CA GLN A 174 9.18 2.12 -2.46
C GLN A 174 9.73 1.05 -1.50
N ALA A 175 9.30 -0.20 -1.71
CA ALA A 175 9.84 -1.36 -1.00
C ALA A 175 10.99 -2.04 -1.76
N LYS A 176 11.34 -1.54 -2.94
CA LYS A 176 12.35 -2.12 -3.82
C LYS A 176 13.51 -1.14 -4.04
N PRO A 177 14.73 -1.65 -4.28
CA PRO A 177 15.83 -0.82 -4.71
C PRO A 177 15.55 -0.13 -6.04
N THR A 178 16.10 1.06 -6.21
CA THR A 178 16.19 1.73 -7.50
C THR A 178 17.63 1.69 -8.00
N TYR A 179 17.80 1.81 -9.31
CA TYR A 179 19.12 1.78 -9.94
C TYR A 179 19.30 3.08 -10.72
N LYS A 180 20.38 3.81 -10.44
CA LYS A 180 20.75 5.01 -11.20
C LYS A 180 22.04 4.78 -11.97
N GLU A 181 22.08 5.27 -13.19
CA GLU A 181 23.31 5.28 -13.98
C GLU A 181 24.22 6.41 -13.49
N THR A 182 25.45 6.08 -13.13
CA THR A 182 26.46 7.05 -12.73
C THR A 182 27.10 7.71 -13.96
N PRO A 183 27.78 8.86 -13.82
CA PRO A 183 28.50 9.50 -14.92
C PRO A 183 29.54 8.61 -15.62
N VAL A 184 30.01 7.54 -14.97
CA VAL A 184 30.95 6.55 -15.53
C VAL A 184 30.24 5.31 -16.12
N ARG A 185 28.93 5.40 -16.38
CA ARG A 185 28.08 4.33 -16.93
C ARG A 185 28.09 3.04 -16.10
N THR A 186 28.21 3.17 -14.78
CA THR A 186 27.97 2.07 -13.85
C THR A 186 26.61 2.26 -13.19
N TRP A 187 25.92 1.18 -12.84
CA TRP A 187 24.66 1.26 -12.13
C TRP A 187 24.93 1.26 -10.62
N MET A 188 24.44 2.27 -9.92
CA MET A 188 24.44 2.33 -8.45
C MET A 188 23.06 1.97 -7.93
N GLU A 189 23.01 1.03 -7.00
CA GLU A 189 21.79 0.58 -6.35
C GLU A 189 21.50 1.42 -5.10
N PHE A 190 20.26 1.90 -4.98
CA PHE A 190 19.76 2.60 -3.81
C PHE A 190 18.59 1.82 -3.21
N PRO A 191 18.82 1.06 -2.13
CA PRO A 191 17.76 0.32 -1.47
C PRO A 191 16.89 1.23 -0.59
N PRO A 192 15.64 0.85 -0.28
CA PRO A 192 14.90 1.52 0.78
C PRO A 192 15.56 1.31 2.13
N LEU A 193 15.59 2.37 2.94
CA LEU A 193 16.30 2.39 4.21
C LEU A 193 15.38 2.62 5.39
N ILE A 194 15.75 2.01 6.51
CA ILE A 194 15.33 2.44 7.84
C ILE A 194 16.46 3.20 8.51
N ILE A 195 16.15 4.39 9.03
CA ILE A 195 17.13 5.27 9.68
C ILE A 195 16.79 5.34 11.17
N ARG A 196 17.79 5.08 12.00
CA ARG A 196 17.63 4.92 13.46
C ARG A 196 18.82 5.50 14.22
N PRO A 197 18.71 5.68 15.55
CA PRO A 197 19.85 6.04 16.38
C PRO A 197 20.94 4.97 16.30
N GLN A 198 22.19 5.40 16.51
CA GLN A 198 23.28 4.46 16.75
C GLN A 198 22.97 3.59 18.00
N GLU A 199 23.28 2.30 17.94
CA GLU A 199 22.96 1.33 19.00
C GLU A 199 23.50 1.76 20.38
N SER A 200 24.72 2.31 20.43
CA SER A 200 25.36 2.81 21.65
C SER A 200 24.61 3.98 22.31
N LEU A 201 23.80 4.70 21.54
CA LEU A 201 23.08 5.91 21.95
C LEU A 201 21.57 5.68 22.07
N MET A 202 21.10 4.48 21.76
CA MET A 202 19.68 4.17 21.64
C MET A 202 18.90 4.47 22.93
N SER A 203 19.47 4.20 24.12
CA SER A 203 18.79 4.46 25.40
C SER A 203 18.56 5.95 25.67
N VAL A 204 19.40 6.82 25.10
CA VAL A 204 19.35 8.27 25.34
C VAL A 204 18.57 9.00 24.24
N VAL A 205 18.75 8.58 22.98
CA VAL A 205 18.13 9.22 21.83
C VAL A 205 16.70 8.73 21.59
N ARG A 206 16.38 7.47 21.94
CA ARG A 206 15.04 6.90 21.69
C ARG A 206 13.89 7.73 22.30
N PRO A 207 13.93 8.18 23.57
CA PRO A 207 12.86 9.02 24.12
C PRO A 207 12.65 10.31 23.34
N VAL A 208 13.72 10.89 22.78
CA VAL A 208 13.64 12.08 21.94
C VAL A 208 12.91 11.76 20.63
N LEU A 209 13.28 10.68 19.94
CA LEU A 209 12.61 10.27 18.70
C LEU A 209 11.15 9.85 18.90
N GLU A 210 10.84 9.22 20.03
CA GLU A 210 9.45 8.91 20.39
C GLU A 210 8.62 10.17 20.59
N ALA A 211 9.20 11.22 21.19
CA ALA A 211 8.56 12.52 21.31
C ALA A 211 8.38 13.22 19.95
N VAL A 212 9.35 13.10 19.05
CA VAL A 212 9.24 13.59 17.65
C VAL A 212 8.12 12.87 16.92
N ALA A 213 8.02 11.55 17.04
CA ALA A 213 6.92 10.76 16.48
C ALA A 213 5.55 11.17 17.05
N ASP A 214 5.46 11.49 18.35
CA ASP A 214 4.22 11.97 18.95
C ASP A 214 3.87 13.41 18.56
N ALA A 215 4.86 14.27 18.31
CA ALA A 215 4.64 15.58 17.72
C ALA A 215 4.15 15.45 16.27
N ALA A 216 4.79 14.57 15.48
CA ALA A 216 4.41 14.30 14.10
C ALA A 216 2.94 13.87 13.99
N LYS A 217 2.43 13.02 14.90
CA LYS A 217 1.01 12.63 14.97
C LYS A 217 0.04 13.80 15.07
N LYS A 218 0.46 14.92 15.65
CA LYS A 218 -0.38 16.11 15.88
C LYS A 218 -0.32 17.10 14.73
N ILE A 219 0.63 16.96 13.82
CA ILE A 219 0.77 17.88 12.68
C ILE A 219 -0.29 17.56 11.64
N ASP A 220 -1.16 18.53 11.43
CA ASP A 220 -2.15 18.51 10.37
C ASP A 220 -1.72 19.46 9.26
N ALA A 221 -1.27 18.91 8.13
CA ALA A 221 -0.63 19.69 7.07
C ALA A 221 -1.19 19.36 5.69
N HIS A 222 -1.18 20.34 4.80
CA HIS A 222 -1.28 20.12 3.35
C HIS A 222 0.12 19.98 2.76
N TYR A 223 0.23 19.22 1.66
CA TYR A 223 1.48 19.15 0.92
C TYR A 223 1.71 20.48 0.20
N ARG A 224 2.92 21.05 0.33
CA ARG A 224 3.29 22.30 -0.34
C ARG A 224 4.64 22.16 -1.02
N PHE A 225 4.61 22.15 -2.35
CA PHE A 225 5.78 21.88 -3.16
C PHE A 225 6.91 22.91 -2.94
N TYR A 226 6.54 24.15 -2.63
CA TYR A 226 7.49 25.22 -2.34
C TYR A 226 8.48 24.90 -1.22
N GLY A 227 8.13 24.02 -0.29
CA GLY A 227 9.03 23.83 0.84
C GLY A 227 10.33 23.09 0.47
N TYR A 228 10.47 22.50 -0.73
CA TYR A 228 11.80 22.09 -1.23
C TYR A 228 12.76 23.28 -1.40
N SER A 229 12.21 24.49 -1.50
CA SER A 229 12.95 25.76 -1.51
C SER A 229 12.92 26.49 -0.16
N LYS A 230 11.97 26.16 0.73
CA LYS A 230 11.77 26.77 2.05
C LYS A 230 11.38 25.71 3.10
N GLY A 231 12.35 25.14 3.81
CA GLY A 231 12.13 24.04 4.74
C GLY A 231 11.40 24.41 6.03
N ASP A 232 11.42 25.69 6.43
CA ASP A 232 10.74 26.18 7.64
C ASP A 232 9.25 26.52 7.42
N ILE A 233 8.70 26.21 6.24
CA ILE A 233 7.33 26.58 5.82
C ILE A 233 6.22 26.14 6.79
N GLY A 234 6.42 25.04 7.52
CA GLY A 234 5.45 24.54 8.50
C GLY A 234 5.36 25.35 9.79
N LEU A 235 6.35 26.19 10.08
CA LEU A 235 6.37 27.07 11.25
C LEU A 235 5.97 28.52 10.92
N ASP A 236 5.88 28.86 9.63
CA ASP A 236 5.58 30.20 9.17
C ASP A 236 4.04 30.37 8.98
N PRO A 237 3.38 31.21 9.80
CA PRO A 237 1.94 31.41 9.73
C PRO A 237 1.44 31.92 8.38
N SER A 238 2.28 32.55 7.54
CA SER A 238 1.84 33.04 6.22
C SER A 238 1.51 31.92 5.24
N PHE A 239 2.01 30.71 5.50
CA PHE A 239 1.75 29.53 4.66
C PHE A 239 0.63 28.64 5.20
N VAL A 240 0.08 28.95 6.39
CA VAL A 240 -1.10 28.27 6.91
C VAL A 240 -2.27 28.50 5.95
N ALA A 241 -2.95 27.41 5.59
CA ALA A 241 -4.10 27.49 4.71
C ALA A 241 -5.22 28.32 5.37
N PRO A 242 -5.93 29.16 4.61
CA PRO A 242 -6.97 30.03 5.15
C PRO A 242 -8.03 29.25 5.96
N PRO A 243 -8.66 29.85 6.99
CA PRO A 243 -9.73 29.18 7.72
C PRO A 243 -10.89 28.82 6.78
N GLY A 244 -11.70 27.82 7.15
CA GLY A 244 -12.76 27.31 6.28
C GLY A 244 -13.91 28.29 6.00
N SER A 245 -13.96 29.40 6.74
CA SER A 245 -14.88 30.54 6.56
C SER A 245 -14.34 31.61 5.60
N ASP A 246 -13.11 31.49 5.11
CA ASP A 246 -12.50 32.47 4.22
C ASP A 246 -13.22 32.52 2.86
N THR A 247 -13.51 33.73 2.37
CA THR A 247 -14.26 33.93 1.12
C THR A 247 -13.50 33.46 -0.11
N ARG A 248 -12.17 33.28 -0.03
CA ARG A 248 -11.35 32.73 -1.13
C ARG A 248 -11.77 31.32 -1.54
N TRP A 249 -12.42 30.56 -0.65
CA TRP A 249 -12.98 29.25 -0.98
C TRP A 249 -14.29 29.34 -1.77
N GLY A 250 -15.02 30.45 -1.67
CA GLY A 250 -16.41 30.55 -2.14
C GLY A 250 -16.58 30.49 -3.66
N SER A 251 -15.52 30.71 -4.43
CA SER A 251 -15.51 30.58 -5.90
C SER A 251 -15.04 29.20 -6.39
N LEU A 252 -14.63 28.31 -5.50
CA LEU A 252 -14.10 26.99 -5.83
C LEU A 252 -15.16 25.90 -5.63
N GLY A 253 -14.89 24.70 -6.16
CA GLY A 253 -15.77 23.54 -6.04
C GLY A 253 -16.00 23.13 -4.58
N ALA A 254 -17.12 22.44 -4.33
CA ALA A 254 -17.35 21.80 -3.04
C ALA A 254 -16.17 20.86 -2.73
N GLY A 255 -15.59 20.97 -1.52
CA GLY A 255 -14.40 20.19 -1.14
C GLY A 255 -13.07 20.94 -1.30
N ALA A 256 -12.99 22.04 -2.06
CA ALA A 256 -11.73 22.77 -2.27
C ALA A 256 -11.12 23.35 -0.98
N ARG A 257 -11.96 23.62 0.04
CA ARG A 257 -11.52 24.09 1.37
C ARG A 257 -10.94 23.00 2.27
N TRP A 258 -10.66 21.81 1.74
CA TRP A 258 -10.19 20.66 2.52
C TRP A 258 -8.95 20.99 3.35
N ALA A 259 -8.06 21.84 2.83
CA ALA A 259 -6.80 22.21 3.47
C ALA A 259 -6.99 23.26 4.58
N ALA A 260 -8.19 23.79 4.79
CA ALA A 260 -8.41 24.92 5.68
C ALA A 260 -7.80 24.74 7.08
N GLY A 261 -7.01 25.72 7.52
CA GLY A 261 -6.35 25.73 8.83
C GLY A 261 -5.15 24.79 8.98
N THR A 262 -4.80 24.02 7.95
CA THR A 262 -3.61 23.16 7.98
C THR A 262 -2.33 23.95 7.75
N ILE A 263 -1.22 23.48 8.33
CA ILE A 263 0.10 24.05 8.06
C ILE A 263 0.63 23.53 6.71
N ALA A 264 1.62 24.19 6.15
CA ALA A 264 2.29 23.72 4.94
C ALA A 264 3.44 22.77 5.29
N ALA A 265 3.61 21.67 4.54
CA ALA A 265 4.78 20.81 4.68
C ALA A 265 5.06 20.00 3.40
N MET A 266 6.25 19.40 3.32
CA MET A 266 6.56 18.27 2.45
C MET A 266 7.24 17.19 3.28
N CYS A 267 7.46 16.00 2.74
CA CYS A 267 7.91 14.82 3.48
C CYS A 267 9.06 15.08 4.49
N SER A 268 10.13 15.77 4.08
CA SER A 268 11.29 16.08 4.92
C SER A 268 11.06 17.28 5.84
N SER A 269 10.50 18.40 5.36
CA SER A 269 10.15 19.55 6.23
C SER A 269 9.09 19.21 7.28
N PHE A 270 8.24 18.22 7.02
CA PHE A 270 7.29 17.68 7.98
C PHE A 270 8.01 17.06 9.18
N ILE A 271 9.05 16.27 8.94
CA ILE A 271 9.89 15.69 10.00
C ILE A 271 10.65 16.79 10.74
N TRP A 272 11.22 17.74 10.01
CA TRP A 272 11.89 18.90 10.61
C TRP A 272 10.94 19.71 11.49
N THR A 273 9.74 19.99 11.01
CA THR A 273 8.68 20.68 11.76
C THR A 273 8.33 19.92 13.04
N ALA A 274 8.23 18.58 12.99
CA ALA A 274 8.00 17.76 14.17
C ALA A 274 9.12 17.91 15.22
N VAL A 275 10.39 17.94 14.80
CA VAL A 275 11.52 18.21 15.69
C VAL A 275 11.39 19.60 16.33
N GLN A 276 11.09 20.63 15.55
CA GLN A 276 10.97 21.98 16.09
C GLN A 276 9.78 22.15 17.02
N LEU A 277 8.65 21.48 16.75
CA LEU A 277 7.51 21.45 17.68
C LEU A 277 7.87 20.77 18.99
N VAL A 278 8.70 19.73 18.98
CA VAL A 278 9.24 19.18 20.22
C VAL A 278 10.05 20.24 20.95
N ASN A 279 10.98 20.93 20.28
CA ASN A 279 11.80 22.00 20.85
C ASN A 279 10.97 23.12 21.51
N GLN A 280 9.91 23.58 20.84
CA GLN A 280 9.02 24.62 21.35
C GLN A 280 8.25 24.19 22.61
N ASN A 281 7.98 22.89 22.77
CA ASN A 281 7.19 22.34 23.87
C ASN A 281 8.04 21.69 24.98
N ARG A 282 9.38 21.83 24.95
CA ARG A 282 10.24 21.29 26.02
C ARG A 282 10.09 22.11 27.31
N PRO A 283 10.24 21.50 28.49
CA PRO A 283 10.29 22.23 29.75
C PRO A 283 11.42 23.28 29.75
N SER A 284 11.15 24.47 30.28
CA SER A 284 12.15 25.54 30.41
C SER A 284 13.41 25.05 31.13
N GLY A 285 14.59 25.35 30.58
CA GLY A 285 15.89 24.89 31.09
C GLY A 285 16.38 23.56 30.52
N THR A 286 15.59 22.88 29.67
CA THR A 286 16.05 21.71 28.90
C THR A 286 16.78 22.17 27.65
N GLN A 287 17.91 21.54 27.33
CA GLN A 287 18.60 21.79 26.06
C GLN A 287 17.71 21.41 24.85
N PRO A 288 17.68 22.24 23.79
CA PRO A 288 16.97 21.92 22.56
C PRO A 288 17.64 20.77 21.81
N ILE A 289 16.87 20.11 20.94
CA ILE A 289 17.40 19.21 19.91
C ILE A 289 18.10 20.09 18.89
N LEU A 290 19.42 20.07 18.91
CA LEU A 290 20.25 20.60 17.84
C LEU A 290 20.44 19.47 16.83
N LEU A 291 20.15 19.75 15.57
CA LEU A 291 20.27 18.83 14.44
C LEU A 291 21.63 19.00 13.76
N GLU A 292 22.23 20.19 13.84
CA GLU A 292 23.55 20.54 13.32
C GLU A 292 24.06 21.79 14.08
N ASP A 293 25.20 21.71 14.78
CA ASP A 293 25.85 22.91 15.37
C ASP A 293 27.37 22.76 15.53
N GLY A 294 28.15 22.63 14.44
CA GLY A 294 29.59 22.35 14.59
C GLY A 294 30.55 22.89 13.55
N VAL A 295 30.07 23.57 12.50
CA VAL A 295 30.96 24.10 11.46
C VAL A 295 30.86 25.63 11.45
N PRO A 296 31.99 26.36 11.57
CA PRO A 296 31.96 27.82 11.44
C PRO A 296 31.37 28.21 10.09
N ALA A 297 30.74 29.39 10.02
CA ALA A 297 30.19 29.95 8.78
C ALA A 297 31.16 29.72 7.60
N GLY A 298 30.72 28.95 6.59
CA GLY A 298 31.58 28.52 5.48
C GLY A 298 31.26 27.14 4.86
N GLY A 299 30.26 26.41 5.38
CA GLY A 299 29.86 25.10 4.85
C GLY A 299 30.90 24.01 5.11
N ASN A 300 30.60 22.78 4.68
CA ASN A 300 31.58 21.70 4.67
C ASN A 300 32.05 21.46 3.22
N PRO A 301 33.22 22.01 2.82
CA PRO A 301 33.70 21.91 1.44
C PRO A 301 34.02 20.48 0.98
N ALA A 302 34.09 19.49 1.89
CA ALA A 302 34.29 18.09 1.54
C ALA A 302 33.00 17.39 1.06
N ILE A 303 31.83 17.91 1.41
CA ILE A 303 30.51 17.36 1.03
C ILE A 303 29.74 18.26 0.06
N GLY A 304 30.18 19.50 -0.12
CA GLY A 304 29.61 20.45 -1.08
C GLY A 304 28.30 21.11 -0.64
N LEU A 305 27.93 21.02 0.64
CA LEU A 305 26.72 21.62 1.20
C LEU A 305 27.05 22.75 2.18
N GLU A 306 26.35 23.86 2.02
CA GLU A 306 26.39 25.00 2.93
C GLU A 306 25.25 24.89 3.95
N TYR A 307 25.54 25.22 5.21
CA TYR A 307 24.52 25.22 6.26
C TYR A 307 23.52 26.35 6.03
N GLY A 308 22.24 26.05 6.19
CA GLY A 308 21.18 27.04 6.23
C GLY A 308 21.23 27.87 7.52
N ARG A 309 20.41 28.92 7.59
CA ARG A 309 20.30 29.76 8.79
C ARG A 309 19.55 29.06 9.91
N GLN A 310 18.69 28.11 9.55
CA GLN A 310 17.88 27.35 10.48
C GLN A 310 18.57 26.04 10.87
N ASN A 311 18.46 25.65 12.14
CA ASN A 311 18.99 24.41 12.70
C ASN A 311 18.56 23.17 11.88
N GLY A 312 19.50 22.45 11.28
CA GLY A 312 19.26 21.24 10.49
C GLY A 312 18.73 21.46 9.07
N GLN A 313 18.81 22.68 8.53
CA GLN A 313 18.55 22.99 7.12
C GLN A 313 19.86 23.31 6.38
N TYR A 314 19.81 23.18 5.06
CA TYR A 314 20.93 23.38 4.14
C TYR A 314 20.57 24.43 3.10
N LEU A 315 21.57 25.20 2.69
CA LEU A 315 21.47 26.21 1.66
C LEU A 315 21.67 25.56 0.29
N TYR A 316 20.66 25.69 -0.54
CA TYR A 316 20.69 25.32 -1.95
C TYR A 316 20.89 26.58 -2.77
N GLN A 317 22.01 26.62 -3.51
CA GLN A 317 22.39 27.82 -4.25
C GLN A 317 21.43 28.11 -5.41
N LYS A 318 21.44 29.35 -5.88
CA LYS A 318 20.61 29.79 -7.01
C LYS A 318 20.77 28.87 -8.22
N GLU A 319 22.00 28.48 -8.54
CA GLU A 319 22.34 27.64 -9.69
C GLU A 319 21.73 26.23 -9.56
N GLU A 320 21.75 25.65 -8.36
CA GLU A 320 21.15 24.34 -8.09
C GLU A 320 19.63 24.40 -8.25
N ARG A 321 19.00 25.41 -7.64
CA ARG A 321 17.55 25.61 -7.75
C ARG A 321 17.12 25.90 -9.20
N LEU A 322 17.94 26.62 -9.97
CA LEU A 322 17.71 26.85 -11.39
C LEU A 322 17.85 25.55 -12.21
N ASN A 323 18.81 24.68 -11.88
CA ASN A 323 18.96 23.37 -12.53
C ASN A 323 17.77 22.45 -12.24
N ALA A 324 17.27 22.44 -11.00
CA ALA A 324 16.03 21.76 -10.63
C ALA A 324 14.83 22.30 -11.44
N ALA A 325 14.63 23.63 -11.47
CA ALA A 325 13.52 24.25 -12.19
C ALA A 325 13.58 23.98 -13.71
N ASN A 326 14.77 24.02 -14.33
CA ASN A 326 14.97 23.65 -15.72
C ASN A 326 14.65 22.17 -16.01
N THR A 327 14.97 21.29 -15.08
CA THR A 327 14.71 19.86 -15.22
C THR A 327 13.22 19.57 -15.10
N LEU A 328 12.58 20.19 -14.12
CA LEU A 328 11.14 20.20 -13.91
C LEU A 328 10.40 20.69 -15.17
N THR A 329 10.77 21.85 -15.72
CA THR A 329 10.05 22.44 -16.84
C THR A 329 10.18 21.62 -18.12
N ARG A 330 11.37 21.05 -18.37
CA ARG A 330 11.62 20.14 -19.49
C ARG A 330 10.77 18.88 -19.41
N LYS A 331 10.72 18.22 -18.24
CA LYS A 331 9.92 17.00 -18.03
C LYS A 331 8.43 17.29 -18.21
N LEU A 332 7.92 18.33 -17.55
CA LEU A 332 6.50 18.71 -17.61
C LEU A 332 6.08 19.13 -19.02
N SER A 333 6.91 19.92 -19.72
CA SER A 333 6.62 20.32 -21.10
C SER A 333 6.54 19.11 -22.02
N LYS A 334 7.46 18.15 -21.86
CA LYS A 334 7.41 16.89 -22.62
C LYS A 334 6.11 16.15 -22.35
N LYS A 335 5.74 15.92 -21.08
CA LYS A 335 4.51 15.19 -20.76
C LYS A 335 3.26 15.90 -21.31
N ILE A 336 3.13 17.22 -21.18
CA ILE A 336 1.99 17.94 -21.78
C ILE A 336 1.97 17.77 -23.29
N HIS A 337 3.12 17.79 -23.97
CA HIS A 337 3.16 17.50 -25.41
C HIS A 337 2.67 16.09 -25.73
N ASP A 338 3.11 15.10 -24.96
CA ASP A 338 2.72 13.70 -25.14
C ASP A 338 1.20 13.56 -24.95
N THR A 339 0.64 14.05 -23.83
CA THR A 339 -0.82 14.04 -23.57
C THR A 339 -1.65 14.70 -24.68
N PHE A 340 -1.13 15.77 -25.28
CA PHE A 340 -1.77 16.43 -26.42
C PHE A 340 -1.68 15.61 -27.70
N ASN A 341 -0.55 14.95 -27.96
CA ASN A 341 -0.37 14.08 -29.13
C ASN A 341 -1.22 12.82 -29.02
N ASP A 342 -1.44 12.37 -27.78
CA ASP A 342 -2.30 11.25 -27.50
C ASP A 342 -3.76 11.62 -27.80
N LYS A 343 -4.28 12.64 -27.13
CA LYS A 343 -5.67 13.10 -27.30
C LYS A 343 -6.00 13.60 -28.70
N ILE A 344 -5.02 14.17 -29.42
CA ILE A 344 -5.24 14.84 -30.71
C ILE A 344 -4.43 14.15 -31.80
N PRO A 345 -5.08 13.39 -32.71
CA PRO A 345 -4.39 12.73 -33.80
C PRO A 345 -3.64 13.71 -34.71
N GLU A 346 -2.51 13.26 -35.28
CA GLU A 346 -1.67 14.09 -36.17
C GLU A 346 -2.46 14.69 -37.36
N THR A 347 -3.46 13.97 -37.87
CA THR A 347 -4.35 14.46 -38.92
C THR A 347 -5.13 15.70 -38.52
N VAL A 348 -5.49 15.83 -37.24
CA VAL A 348 -6.19 17.02 -36.70
C VAL A 348 -5.23 18.20 -36.61
N TYR A 349 -3.97 18.00 -36.24
CA TYR A 349 -2.95 19.07 -36.29
C TYR A 349 -2.70 19.59 -37.72
N LEU A 350 -2.79 18.72 -38.73
CA LEU A 350 -2.66 19.12 -40.14
C LEU A 350 -3.86 19.96 -40.60
N LEU A 351 -5.08 19.58 -40.19
CA LEU A 351 -6.31 20.30 -40.54
C LEU A 351 -6.44 21.62 -39.75
N PHE A 352 -5.87 21.69 -38.55
CA PHE A 352 -5.90 22.86 -37.67
C PHE A 352 -4.50 23.19 -37.13
N PRO A 353 -3.59 23.75 -37.95
CA PRO A 353 -2.22 24.09 -37.54
C PRO A 353 -2.08 24.92 -36.26
N PRO A 354 -2.98 25.87 -35.92
CA PRO A 354 -2.90 26.62 -34.66
C PRO A 354 -2.92 25.75 -33.39
N LEU A 355 -3.45 24.53 -33.45
CA LEU A 355 -3.45 23.60 -32.30
C LEU A 355 -2.04 23.29 -31.81
N ARG A 356 -1.02 23.30 -32.69
CA ARG A 356 0.38 23.14 -32.27
C ARG A 356 0.86 24.31 -31.41
N GLY A 357 0.40 25.53 -31.70
CA GLY A 357 0.65 26.71 -30.88
C GLY A 357 0.03 26.57 -29.50
N ILE A 358 -1.25 26.18 -29.45
CA ILE A 358 -1.98 25.96 -28.18
C ILE A 358 -1.32 24.88 -27.32
N ARG A 359 -0.89 23.76 -27.94
CA ARG A 359 -0.13 22.71 -27.27
C ARG A 359 1.14 23.26 -26.62
N ASN A 360 1.95 23.98 -27.38
CA ASN A 360 3.21 24.54 -26.90
C ASN A 360 2.98 25.62 -25.81
N ASP A 361 1.95 26.44 -25.96
CA ASP A 361 1.58 27.46 -24.97
C ASP A 361 1.09 26.80 -23.67
N THR A 362 0.28 25.75 -23.77
CA THR A 362 -0.19 24.99 -22.60
C THR A 362 0.98 24.33 -21.89
N ALA A 363 1.88 23.67 -22.62
CA ALA A 363 3.08 23.07 -22.08
C ALA A 363 3.94 24.11 -21.34
N ARG A 364 4.12 25.30 -21.93
CA ARG A 364 4.84 26.42 -21.31
C ARG A 364 4.12 26.93 -20.06
N HIS A 365 2.80 27.17 -20.11
CA HIS A 365 2.04 27.68 -18.97
C HIS A 365 2.10 26.72 -17.77
N VAL A 366 1.82 25.44 -17.99
CA VAL A 366 1.80 24.43 -16.92
C VAL A 366 3.20 24.23 -16.34
N SER A 367 4.24 24.13 -17.20
CA SER A 367 5.61 23.96 -16.73
C SER A 367 6.12 25.18 -15.95
N ASN A 368 5.87 26.38 -16.45
CA ASN A 368 6.21 27.63 -15.75
C ASN A 368 5.48 27.74 -14.42
N GLN A 369 4.18 27.40 -14.37
CA GLN A 369 3.39 27.45 -13.15
C GLN A 369 3.95 26.57 -12.04
N ILE A 370 4.26 25.31 -12.35
CA ILE A 370 4.79 24.38 -11.36
C ILE A 370 6.22 24.79 -10.95
N ALA A 371 7.03 25.32 -11.88
CA ALA A 371 8.34 25.85 -11.55
C ALA A 371 8.29 27.10 -10.67
N ASN A 372 7.32 28.00 -10.89
CA ASN A 372 7.10 29.16 -10.03
C ASN A 372 6.54 28.75 -8.65
N ALA A 373 5.70 27.72 -8.58
CA ALA A 373 5.26 27.14 -7.31
C ALA A 373 6.45 26.56 -6.52
N PHE A 374 7.37 25.86 -7.20
CA PHE A 374 8.62 25.37 -6.61
C PHE A 374 9.55 26.50 -6.18
N ALA A 375 9.70 27.55 -7.00
CA ALA A 375 10.71 28.58 -6.81
C ALA A 375 10.28 29.69 -5.84
N PHE A 376 8.99 30.03 -5.81
CA PHE A 376 8.47 31.23 -5.13
C PHE A 376 7.12 31.04 -4.45
N ASP A 377 6.52 29.83 -4.49
CA ASP A 377 5.14 29.58 -4.04
C ASP A 377 4.06 30.32 -4.87
N GLU A 378 4.43 30.80 -6.06
CA GLU A 378 3.55 31.56 -6.95
C GLU A 378 2.74 30.63 -7.88
N CYS A 379 1.76 29.92 -7.30
CA CYS A 379 0.96 28.92 -8.00
C CYS A 379 0.05 29.48 -9.11
N GLU A 380 -0.12 30.79 -9.21
CA GLU A 380 -0.91 31.47 -10.24
C GLU A 380 -0.04 31.99 -11.39
N ASN A 381 1.29 32.03 -11.22
CA ASN A 381 2.18 32.68 -12.16
C ASN A 381 2.56 31.75 -13.31
N LEU A 382 2.19 32.10 -14.55
CA LEU A 382 2.46 31.32 -15.76
C LEU A 382 3.71 31.79 -16.53
N THR A 383 4.44 32.80 -16.03
CA THR A 383 5.62 33.38 -16.71
C THR A 383 6.91 32.64 -16.35
N GLU A 384 8.01 32.98 -17.01
CA GLU A 384 9.35 32.41 -16.75
C GLU A 384 10.06 33.05 -15.53
N HIS A 385 9.30 33.41 -14.49
CA HIS A 385 9.87 34.08 -13.30
C HIS A 385 10.91 33.19 -12.60
N TRP A 386 10.69 31.87 -12.62
CA TRP A 386 11.58 30.83 -12.10
C TRP A 386 13.01 30.83 -12.69
N HIS A 387 13.30 31.59 -13.75
CA HIS A 387 14.66 31.75 -14.28
C HIS A 387 15.64 32.42 -13.31
N ASP A 388 15.15 33.12 -12.29
CA ASP A 388 15.99 33.70 -11.23
C ASP A 388 15.47 33.32 -9.84
N PRO A 389 15.55 32.04 -9.44
CA PRO A 389 14.89 31.56 -8.22
C PRO A 389 15.53 32.11 -6.93
N GLY A 390 16.74 32.66 -7.00
CA GLY A 390 17.57 32.96 -5.84
C GLY A 390 18.00 31.70 -5.06
N PRO A 391 18.73 31.84 -3.95
CA PRO A 391 19.04 30.72 -3.05
C PRO A 391 17.80 30.30 -2.26
N GLY A 392 17.78 29.06 -1.78
CA GLY A 392 16.73 28.51 -0.91
C GLY A 392 17.32 27.73 0.24
N GLU A 393 16.57 27.59 1.33
CA GLU A 393 17.00 26.84 2.52
C GLU A 393 15.98 25.74 2.78
N SER A 394 16.40 24.48 2.78
CA SER A 394 15.50 23.34 3.00
C SER A 394 16.25 22.14 3.57
N VAL A 395 15.56 21.00 3.66
CA VAL A 395 16.12 19.73 4.12
C VAL A 395 15.58 18.61 3.23
N SER A 396 16.46 17.72 2.77
CA SER A 396 16.11 16.52 1.99
C SER A 396 16.14 15.25 2.86
N PRO A 397 15.59 14.12 2.39
CA PRO A 397 15.76 12.84 3.07
C PRO A 397 17.24 12.39 3.19
N ASP A 398 18.04 12.65 2.16
CA ASP A 398 19.49 12.40 2.17
C ASP A 398 20.22 13.29 3.17
N ASP A 399 19.80 14.54 3.32
CA ASP A 399 20.37 15.46 4.31
C ASP A 399 20.16 14.91 5.73
N ILE A 400 18.93 14.45 6.02
CA ILE A 400 18.59 13.83 7.31
C ILE A 400 19.40 12.56 7.55
N LEU A 401 19.56 11.73 6.52
CA LEU A 401 20.35 10.50 6.59
C LEU A 401 21.83 10.77 6.90
N ARG A 402 22.41 11.81 6.29
CA ARG A 402 23.87 12.01 6.28
C ARG A 402 24.37 12.95 7.37
N PHE A 403 23.51 13.84 7.86
CA PHE A 403 23.99 15.04 8.54
C PHE A 403 23.21 15.41 9.82
N TRP A 404 22.09 14.78 10.16
CA TRP A 404 21.39 15.13 11.41
C TRP A 404 22.09 14.56 12.66
N ASP A 405 22.88 15.42 13.29
CA ASP A 405 23.74 15.19 14.45
C ASP A 405 23.14 15.81 15.73
N LEU A 406 22.95 15.00 16.77
CA LEU A 406 22.63 15.40 18.14
C LEU A 406 23.88 15.90 18.90
N GLN A 407 24.12 17.20 19.00
CA GLN A 407 25.38 17.69 19.58
C GLN A 407 25.47 17.76 21.11
N SER A 408 24.36 17.60 21.85
CA SER A 408 24.45 17.54 23.32
C SER A 408 23.44 16.61 23.96
N LEU A 409 23.93 15.83 24.92
CA LEU A 409 23.12 15.07 25.87
C LEU A 409 23.01 15.85 27.20
N PRO A 410 21.96 15.62 28.01
CA PRO A 410 21.84 16.24 29.33
C PRO A 410 23.11 16.01 30.19
N ALA A 411 23.49 17.00 31.00
CA ALA A 411 24.62 16.90 31.90
C ALA A 411 24.52 15.65 32.80
N GLY A 412 25.45 14.71 32.63
CA GLY A 412 25.46 13.41 33.32
C GLY A 412 25.43 12.18 32.39
N ALA A 413 25.13 12.36 31.10
CA ALA A 413 25.30 11.32 30.09
C ALA A 413 26.76 11.29 29.60
N HIS A 414 27.56 10.41 30.22
CA HIS A 414 28.90 9.94 29.86
C HIS A 414 29.90 10.95 29.23
N SER A 415 30.96 11.27 29.98
CA SER A 415 32.15 12.02 29.57
C SER A 415 32.99 11.39 28.44
N ASP A 416 32.62 10.20 27.98
CA ASP A 416 33.41 9.37 27.05
C ASP A 416 32.77 9.23 25.66
N LEU A 417 31.66 9.93 25.39
CA LEU A 417 31.04 9.94 24.06
C LEU A 417 31.71 10.99 23.15
N PRO A 418 31.98 10.67 21.87
CA PRO A 418 32.50 11.65 20.91
C PRO A 418 31.60 12.88 20.84
N GLN A 419 32.19 14.07 20.62
CA GLN A 419 31.52 15.38 20.58
C GLN A 419 30.39 15.52 19.53
N ALA A 420 30.15 14.51 18.69
CA ALA A 420 28.99 14.42 17.81
C ALA A 420 28.24 13.12 18.14
N THR A 421 27.09 13.23 18.82
CA THR A 421 26.12 12.13 18.95
C THR A 421 25.19 12.26 17.75
N TYR A 422 24.81 11.21 17.02
CA TYR A 422 23.94 11.35 15.85
C TYR A 422 22.47 11.20 16.25
N LEU A 423 21.56 12.11 15.84
CA LEU A 423 20.12 11.93 16.12
C LEU A 423 19.62 10.67 15.39
N TYR A 424 20.11 10.52 14.18
CA TYR A 424 19.98 9.35 13.34
C TYR A 424 21.40 8.96 12.90
N GLY A 425 21.93 7.88 13.46
CA GLY A 425 23.35 7.51 13.35
C GLY A 425 23.60 6.13 12.76
N ASP A 426 22.54 5.42 12.40
CA ASP A 426 22.60 4.12 11.76
C ASP A 426 21.52 4.01 10.69
N SER A 427 21.86 3.33 9.60
CA SER A 427 20.95 3.05 8.49
C SER A 427 20.98 1.57 8.18
N GLY A 428 19.80 0.94 8.10
CA GLY A 428 19.64 -0.44 7.70
C GLY A 428 18.77 -0.57 6.46
N LEU A 429 18.84 -1.74 5.81
CA LEU A 429 17.86 -2.09 4.78
C LEU A 429 16.47 -2.16 5.40
N LEU A 430 15.48 -1.59 4.71
CA LEU A 430 14.09 -1.76 5.08
C LEU A 430 13.61 -3.15 4.67
N ILE A 431 13.39 -4.02 5.66
CA ILE A 431 12.96 -5.42 5.42
C ILE A 431 11.49 -5.55 5.83
N LEU A 432 10.64 -5.83 4.84
CA LEU A 432 9.23 -6.15 5.06
C LEU A 432 9.09 -7.60 5.51
N ASP A 433 8.57 -7.82 6.71
CA ASP A 433 8.11 -9.14 7.14
C ASP A 433 6.75 -9.44 6.52
N THR A 434 6.61 -10.60 5.88
CA THR A 434 5.34 -11.05 5.34
C THR A 434 4.35 -11.35 6.47
N SER A 435 3.05 -11.18 6.20
CA SER A 435 2.03 -11.49 7.19
C SER A 435 2.12 -12.96 7.58
N LYS A 436 2.26 -13.24 8.88
CA LYS A 436 2.39 -14.59 9.42
C LYS A 436 1.38 -14.84 10.53
N TRP A 437 1.01 -16.11 10.70
CA TRP A 437 0.23 -16.53 11.86
C TRP A 437 1.18 -16.82 13.01
N GLU A 438 0.98 -16.15 14.14
CA GLU A 438 1.78 -16.37 15.34
C GLU A 438 0.90 -16.80 16.52
N SER A 439 1.41 -17.75 17.31
CA SER A 439 0.77 -18.18 18.55
C SER A 439 1.11 -17.16 19.63
N VAL A 440 0.12 -16.35 20.01
CA VAL A 440 0.25 -15.34 21.06
C VAL A 440 -0.45 -15.83 22.32
N PRO A 441 0.22 -15.81 23.49
CA PRO A 441 -0.40 -16.24 24.74
C PRO A 441 -1.50 -15.24 25.15
N LEU A 442 -2.76 -15.65 24.99
CA LEU A 442 -3.90 -14.95 25.52
C LEU A 442 -4.01 -15.23 27.02
N ARG A 443 -3.63 -14.26 27.86
CA ARG A 443 -3.80 -14.40 29.32
C ARG A 443 -5.25 -14.07 29.69
N ARG A 444 -6.07 -15.10 29.86
CA ARG A 444 -7.42 -14.98 30.43
C ARG A 444 -7.35 -15.20 31.94
N LYS A 445 -7.87 -14.25 32.72
CA LYS A 445 -8.06 -14.40 34.18
C LYS A 445 -9.18 -15.42 34.39
N VAL A 446 -8.88 -16.58 34.98
CA VAL A 446 -9.88 -17.58 35.40
C VAL A 446 -9.89 -17.62 36.93
N LEU A 447 -11.06 -17.47 37.54
CA LEU A 447 -11.30 -17.52 38.99
C LEU A 447 -11.46 -18.98 39.45
N ALA A 448 -10.63 -19.40 40.42
CA ALA A 448 -10.71 -20.59 41.30
C ALA A 448 -10.88 -22.00 40.65
N PRO A 449 -10.39 -23.08 41.31
CA PRO A 449 -10.49 -24.44 40.77
C PRO A 449 -11.94 -24.94 40.81
N LEU A 450 -12.56 -25.05 39.63
CA LEU A 450 -13.82 -25.77 39.44
C LEU A 450 -13.63 -27.25 39.82
N ALA A 451 -14.65 -27.86 40.43
CA ALA A 451 -14.64 -29.29 40.72
C ALA A 451 -14.50 -30.11 39.42
N LYS A 452 -13.95 -31.33 39.47
CA LYS A 452 -13.79 -32.20 38.30
C LYS A 452 -14.81 -33.34 38.30
N GLY A 453 -15.16 -33.84 37.12
CA GLY A 453 -15.92 -35.08 36.91
C GLY A 453 -15.25 -35.98 35.86
N THR A 454 -15.74 -37.21 35.72
CA THR A 454 -15.19 -38.21 34.80
C THR A 454 -16.09 -38.39 33.59
N VAL A 455 -15.52 -38.31 32.40
CA VAL A 455 -16.22 -38.61 31.14
C VAL A 455 -15.68 -39.91 30.60
N PHE A 456 -16.57 -40.86 30.31
CA PHE A 456 -16.23 -42.03 29.55
C PHE A 456 -16.64 -41.84 28.09
N PHE A 457 -15.85 -42.36 27.16
CA PHE A 457 -16.12 -42.20 25.74
C PHE A 457 -15.87 -43.48 24.94
N THR A 458 -16.62 -43.62 23.85
CA THR A 458 -16.43 -44.68 22.86
C THR A 458 -16.49 -44.07 21.47
N VAL A 459 -15.53 -44.43 20.61
CA VAL A 459 -15.50 -43.97 19.20
C VAL A 459 -15.93 -45.11 18.29
N LEU A 460 -16.92 -44.86 17.45
CA LEU A 460 -17.53 -45.83 16.56
C LEU A 460 -17.24 -45.46 15.11
N LEU A 461 -16.84 -46.42 14.28
CA LEU A 461 -16.83 -46.31 12.83
C LEU A 461 -17.83 -47.32 12.27
N GLU A 462 -18.82 -46.84 11.51
CA GLU A 462 -19.91 -47.69 10.99
C GLU A 462 -20.59 -48.55 12.08
N GLY A 463 -20.78 -47.96 13.27
CA GLY A 463 -21.39 -48.62 14.42
C GLY A 463 -20.50 -49.64 15.15
N ARG A 464 -19.21 -49.73 14.81
CA ARG A 464 -18.24 -50.63 15.48
C ARG A 464 -17.17 -49.83 16.21
N PRO A 465 -16.75 -50.22 17.43
CA PRO A 465 -15.68 -49.54 18.14
C PRO A 465 -14.35 -49.60 17.38
N VAL A 466 -13.65 -48.47 17.36
CA VAL A 466 -12.33 -48.37 16.74
C VAL A 466 -11.28 -47.92 17.74
N ALA A 467 -10.09 -48.53 17.68
CA ALA A 467 -8.94 -48.13 18.49
C ALA A 467 -8.00 -47.21 17.72
N GLY A 468 -7.43 -46.23 18.41
CA GLY A 468 -6.51 -45.27 17.80
C GLY A 468 -7.17 -44.00 17.27
N ALA A 469 -8.47 -43.79 17.50
CA ALA A 469 -9.10 -42.51 17.20
C ALA A 469 -8.64 -41.49 18.24
N THR A 470 -8.33 -40.28 17.79
CA THR A 470 -8.03 -39.16 18.69
C THR A 470 -9.33 -38.45 19.03
N VAL A 471 -9.65 -38.40 20.33
CA VAL A 471 -10.79 -37.66 20.88
C VAL A 471 -10.28 -36.37 21.49
N LYS A 472 -10.87 -35.25 21.09
CA LYS A 472 -10.57 -33.91 21.60
C LYS A 472 -11.75 -33.40 22.41
N PHE A 473 -11.45 -32.83 23.57
CA PHE A 473 -12.41 -32.15 24.43
C PHE A 473 -12.09 -30.65 24.48
N ASP A 474 -13.13 -29.81 24.48
CA ASP A 474 -13.06 -28.35 24.58
C ASP A 474 -12.04 -27.71 23.63
N LEU A 475 -12.23 -27.93 22.33
CA LEU A 475 -11.36 -27.43 21.26
C LEU A 475 -9.89 -27.89 21.39
N GLY A 476 -9.66 -29.04 22.00
CA GLY A 476 -8.34 -29.67 22.13
C GLY A 476 -7.57 -29.29 23.39
N CYS A 477 -8.21 -28.65 24.37
CA CYS A 477 -7.59 -28.42 25.68
C CYS A 477 -7.24 -29.74 26.39
N VAL A 478 -8.00 -30.79 26.12
CA VAL A 478 -7.71 -32.15 26.57
C VAL A 478 -7.89 -33.12 25.40
N ALA A 479 -6.99 -34.08 25.25
CA ALA A 479 -7.06 -35.11 24.22
C ALA A 479 -6.85 -36.51 24.82
N ALA A 480 -7.52 -37.50 24.25
CA ALA A 480 -7.39 -38.89 24.61
C ALA A 480 -7.45 -39.77 23.35
N THR A 481 -6.98 -41.01 23.44
CA THR A 481 -7.00 -41.97 22.33
C THR A 481 -7.95 -43.12 22.67
N SER A 482 -8.81 -43.50 21.74
CA SER A 482 -9.74 -44.61 21.94
C SER A 482 -9.04 -45.98 21.95
N THR A 483 -9.58 -46.91 22.72
CA THR A 483 -9.19 -48.33 22.77
C THR A 483 -10.31 -49.23 22.23
N LEU A 484 -9.97 -50.49 21.94
CA LEU A 484 -10.82 -51.46 21.23
C LEU A 484 -11.80 -52.17 22.18
N THR A 485 -12.62 -51.42 22.92
CA THR A 485 -13.60 -52.00 23.86
C THR A 485 -15.01 -51.44 23.67
N LEU A 486 -16.01 -52.33 23.61
CA LEU A 486 -17.45 -51.99 23.62
C LEU A 486 -17.92 -51.42 24.97
N GLU A 487 -17.15 -51.61 26.04
CA GLU A 487 -17.40 -50.99 27.34
C GLU A 487 -16.71 -49.62 27.41
N PRO A 488 -17.38 -48.57 27.94
CA PRO A 488 -16.78 -47.26 28.14
C PRO A 488 -15.72 -47.33 29.24
N ARG A 489 -14.49 -47.72 28.88
CA ARG A 489 -13.32 -47.79 29.80
C ARG A 489 -12.39 -46.60 29.64
N ASP A 490 -12.32 -46.03 28.43
CA ASP A 490 -11.55 -44.83 28.19
C ASP A 490 -12.22 -43.66 28.87
N HIS A 491 -11.44 -42.91 29.64
CA HIS A 491 -11.99 -41.80 30.40
C HIS A 491 -11.03 -40.62 30.47
N VAL A 492 -11.62 -39.45 30.68
CA VAL A 492 -10.91 -38.19 30.90
C VAL A 492 -11.51 -37.48 32.11
N LEU A 493 -10.68 -36.73 32.83
CA LEU A 493 -11.12 -35.83 33.89
C LEU A 493 -11.24 -34.43 33.33
N LEU A 494 -12.46 -33.88 33.34
CA LEU A 494 -12.75 -32.51 32.93
C LEU A 494 -13.38 -31.74 34.09
N THR A 495 -13.40 -30.42 34.02
CA THR A 495 -14.04 -29.56 35.03
C THR A 495 -15.56 -29.72 35.00
N GLU A 496 -16.27 -29.21 36.00
CA GLU A 496 -17.72 -29.09 35.92
C GLU A 496 -18.11 -28.09 34.83
N GLY A 497 -19.27 -28.31 34.20
CA GLY A 497 -19.83 -27.40 33.20
C GLY A 497 -20.17 -28.06 31.87
N LYS A 498 -20.38 -27.22 30.85
CA LYS A 498 -20.69 -27.65 29.48
C LYS A 498 -19.40 -27.88 28.71
N HIS A 499 -19.31 -29.04 28.09
CA HIS A 499 -18.17 -29.49 27.32
C HIS A 499 -18.58 -29.87 25.91
N VAL A 500 -17.59 -29.93 25.03
CA VAL A 500 -17.73 -30.40 23.66
C VAL A 500 -16.66 -31.43 23.35
N ALA A 501 -17.03 -32.49 22.64
CA ALA A 501 -16.10 -33.52 22.16
C ALA A 501 -16.23 -33.76 20.65
N GLU A 502 -15.09 -34.03 20.03
CA GLU A 502 -14.97 -34.43 18.62
C GLU A 502 -13.96 -35.57 18.51
N ALA A 503 -14.17 -36.50 17.59
CA ALA A 503 -13.22 -37.58 17.31
C ALA A 503 -12.80 -37.58 15.84
N PHE A 504 -11.56 -37.97 15.59
CA PHE A 504 -11.08 -38.26 14.24
C PHE A 504 -10.11 -39.44 14.23
N MET A 505 -10.00 -40.10 13.08
CA MET A 505 -9.09 -41.21 12.83
C MET A 505 -8.63 -41.17 11.37
N VAL A 506 -7.38 -41.53 11.11
CA VAL A 506 -6.85 -41.66 9.75
C VAL A 506 -6.71 -43.14 9.42
N LEU A 507 -7.38 -43.60 8.36
CA LEU A 507 -7.33 -44.98 7.89
C LEU A 507 -6.98 -45.01 6.39
N PRO A 508 -6.24 -46.03 5.92
CA PRO A 508 -6.05 -46.22 4.49
C PRO A 508 -7.38 -46.62 3.83
N ASP A 509 -7.76 -45.92 2.77
CA ASP A 509 -8.87 -46.27 1.90
C ASP A 509 -8.60 -47.66 1.26
N PRO A 510 -9.57 -48.60 1.34
CA PRO A 510 -9.36 -49.98 0.91
C PRO A 510 -9.18 -50.13 -0.61
N GLU A 511 -9.62 -49.17 -1.42
CA GLU A 511 -9.53 -49.24 -2.89
C GLU A 511 -8.27 -48.57 -3.45
N THR A 512 -7.87 -47.44 -2.86
CA THR A 512 -6.81 -46.56 -3.35
C THR A 512 -5.52 -46.66 -2.53
N GLY A 513 -5.59 -47.22 -1.32
CA GLY A 513 -4.47 -47.31 -0.38
C GLY A 513 -4.00 -45.96 0.20
N ARG A 514 -4.74 -44.87 -0.06
CA ARG A 514 -4.41 -43.53 0.45
C ARG A 514 -4.98 -43.32 1.85
N GLN A 515 -4.28 -42.55 2.68
CA GLN A 515 -4.72 -42.22 4.03
C GLN A 515 -5.91 -41.23 3.97
N GLU A 516 -7.02 -41.59 4.62
CA GLU A 516 -8.27 -40.85 4.66
C GLU A 516 -8.69 -40.55 6.10
N THR A 517 -9.20 -39.34 6.34
CA THR A 517 -9.60 -38.91 7.69
C THR A 517 -11.10 -39.08 7.90
N TYR A 518 -11.45 -39.94 8.84
CA TYR A 518 -12.78 -40.17 9.35
C TYR A 518 -13.00 -39.28 10.58
N GLN A 519 -14.15 -38.63 10.71
CA GLN A 519 -14.43 -37.72 11.81
C GLN A 519 -15.90 -37.73 12.24
N THR A 520 -16.21 -37.20 13.42
CA THR A 520 -17.59 -36.98 13.84
C THR A 520 -18.32 -35.99 12.93
N GLU A 521 -19.59 -36.26 12.60
CA GLU A 521 -20.44 -35.41 11.73
C GLU A 521 -20.61 -33.98 12.30
N GLY A 522 -20.52 -33.85 13.62
CA GLY A 522 -20.44 -32.57 14.32
C GLY A 522 -20.02 -32.73 15.78
N PRO A 523 -19.80 -31.62 16.48
CA PRO A 523 -19.43 -31.61 17.90
C PRO A 523 -20.51 -32.25 18.78
N VAL A 524 -20.10 -33.14 19.68
CA VAL A 524 -20.98 -33.73 20.70
C VAL A 524 -20.91 -32.90 21.98
N TYR A 525 -22.03 -32.27 22.32
CA TYR A 525 -22.14 -31.44 23.52
C TYR A 525 -22.64 -32.28 24.71
N PHE A 526 -22.03 -32.08 25.87
CA PHE A 526 -22.43 -32.76 27.10
C PHE A 526 -22.13 -31.89 28.32
N THR A 527 -22.67 -32.27 29.48
CA THR A 527 -22.47 -31.54 30.74
C THR A 527 -21.85 -32.47 31.78
N ILE A 528 -20.97 -31.92 32.63
CA ILE A 528 -20.35 -32.62 33.75
C ILE A 528 -20.78 -31.95 35.05
N GLU A 529 -21.35 -32.75 35.93
CA GLU A 529 -21.61 -32.35 37.31
C GLU A 529 -20.38 -32.63 38.21
N PRO A 530 -20.20 -31.88 39.31
CA PRO A 530 -19.12 -32.12 40.27
C PRO A 530 -19.06 -33.56 40.77
N GLY A 531 -17.93 -34.25 40.55
CA GLY A 531 -17.76 -35.67 40.89
C GLY A 531 -18.63 -36.63 40.07
N GLY A 532 -19.39 -36.12 39.10
CA GLY A 532 -20.29 -36.88 38.24
C GLY A 532 -19.56 -37.75 37.22
N ARG A 533 -20.30 -38.69 36.67
CA ARG A 533 -19.86 -39.56 35.56
C ARG A 533 -20.77 -39.32 34.36
N SER A 534 -20.18 -38.95 33.23
CA SER A 534 -20.89 -38.80 31.95
C SER A 534 -20.36 -39.81 30.93
N SER A 535 -21.21 -40.30 30.02
CA SER A 535 -20.77 -41.18 28.93
C SER A 535 -21.19 -40.60 27.59
N ILE A 536 -20.29 -40.63 26.61
CA ILE A 536 -20.54 -40.13 25.25
C ILE A 536 -20.12 -41.14 24.19
N GLU A 537 -20.83 -41.15 23.06
CA GLU A 537 -20.48 -41.92 21.88
C GLU A 537 -20.18 -40.97 20.72
N LEU A 538 -19.09 -41.25 19.98
CA LEU A 538 -18.58 -40.42 18.89
C LEU A 538 -18.57 -41.25 17.61
N ASN A 539 -19.55 -41.01 16.73
CA ASN A 539 -19.69 -41.73 15.46
C ASN A 539 -18.87 -41.06 14.36
N LEU A 540 -17.89 -41.78 13.80
CA LEU A 540 -17.07 -41.34 12.68
C LEU A 540 -17.79 -41.62 11.35
N THR A 541 -17.79 -40.62 10.47
CA THR A 541 -18.25 -40.72 9.09
C THR A 541 -17.07 -40.70 8.11
N PRO A 542 -17.14 -41.42 6.98
CA PRO A 542 -16.15 -41.33 5.91
C PRO A 542 -15.97 -39.89 5.41
N PRO A 543 -14.78 -39.52 4.91
CA PRO A 543 -14.60 -38.22 4.29
C PRO A 543 -15.47 -38.09 3.03
N PRO A 544 -16.07 -36.93 2.75
CA PRO A 544 -16.79 -36.75 1.49
C PRO A 544 -15.80 -36.71 0.30
N ASP A 545 -16.17 -37.27 -0.86
CA ASP A 545 -15.42 -37.26 -2.14
C ASP A 545 -15.12 -35.82 -2.68
N LEU A 546 -14.16 -35.10 -2.08
CA LEU A 546 -14.01 -33.65 -2.27
C LEU A 546 -12.83 -33.22 -3.17
N TRP A 547 -12.31 -34.11 -4.02
CA TRP A 547 -11.16 -33.81 -4.87
C TRP A 547 -11.60 -33.32 -6.26
N ARG A 548 -11.16 -32.11 -6.66
CA ARG A 548 -11.29 -31.59 -8.03
C ARG A 548 -9.95 -31.06 -8.54
N ILE A 549 -9.69 -31.23 -9.83
CA ILE A 549 -8.59 -30.58 -10.53
C ILE A 549 -9.17 -29.57 -11.50
N ILE A 550 -8.73 -28.32 -11.38
CA ILE A 550 -9.00 -27.29 -12.36
C ILE A 550 -7.83 -27.24 -13.33
N GLY A 551 -8.07 -27.71 -14.55
CA GLY A 551 -7.19 -27.51 -15.69
C GLY A 551 -7.38 -26.11 -16.25
N VAL A 552 -6.28 -25.40 -16.49
CA VAL A 552 -6.27 -24.07 -17.07
C VAL A 552 -5.46 -24.09 -18.35
N HIS A 553 -6.08 -23.68 -19.44
CA HIS A 553 -5.41 -23.43 -20.72
C HIS A 553 -5.60 -21.96 -21.11
N VAL A 554 -4.49 -21.23 -21.27
CA VAL A 554 -4.51 -19.83 -21.67
C VAL A 554 -3.64 -19.58 -22.89
N GLU A 555 -4.15 -18.76 -23.79
CA GLU A 555 -3.44 -18.17 -24.90
C GLU A 555 -3.57 -16.65 -24.82
N VAL A 556 -2.44 -15.94 -24.82
CA VAL A 556 -2.39 -14.48 -24.77
C VAL A 556 -1.48 -13.99 -25.87
N THR A 557 -1.96 -13.07 -26.71
CA THR A 557 -1.13 -12.31 -27.65
C THR A 557 -1.11 -10.86 -27.22
N ILE A 558 0.06 -10.37 -26.81
CA ILE A 558 0.29 -8.95 -26.49
C ILE A 558 0.84 -8.28 -27.74
N ILE A 559 0.26 -7.14 -28.09
CA ILE A 559 0.65 -6.26 -29.18
C ILE A 559 0.95 -4.91 -28.54
N ASP A 560 2.23 -4.60 -28.40
CA ASP A 560 2.71 -3.28 -28.03
C ASP A 560 2.98 -2.48 -29.31
N ARG A 561 2.43 -1.26 -29.37
CA ARG A 561 2.66 -0.30 -30.45
C ARG A 561 3.51 0.84 -29.89
N GLY A 562 4.75 0.52 -29.51
CA GLY A 562 5.70 1.47 -28.94
C GLY A 562 5.76 2.81 -29.66
N PHE A 563 6.05 3.84 -28.87
CA PHE A 563 5.89 5.28 -29.12
C PHE A 563 6.56 5.83 -30.41
N LEU A 564 7.36 5.02 -31.12
CA LEU A 564 8.06 5.39 -32.37
C LEU A 564 7.63 4.56 -33.59
N GLY A 565 6.42 3.98 -33.58
CA GLY A 565 5.86 3.23 -34.70
C GLY A 565 6.47 1.83 -34.88
N ARG A 566 7.12 1.30 -33.84
CA ARG A 566 7.53 -0.11 -33.78
C ARG A 566 6.39 -0.91 -33.17
N THR A 567 5.82 -1.84 -33.92
CA THR A 567 4.87 -2.81 -33.36
C THR A 567 5.61 -4.07 -32.96
N VAL A 568 5.62 -4.38 -31.67
CA VAL A 568 6.14 -5.64 -31.13
C VAL A 568 4.96 -6.50 -30.71
N SER A 569 4.83 -7.68 -31.31
CA SER A 569 3.79 -8.64 -30.95
C SER A 569 4.43 -9.90 -30.40
N LYS A 570 3.91 -10.41 -29.28
CA LYS A 570 4.37 -11.65 -28.67
C LYS A 570 3.21 -12.48 -28.15
N SER A 571 3.22 -13.76 -28.49
CA SER A 571 2.23 -14.72 -28.01
C SER A 571 2.80 -15.60 -26.91
N PHE A 572 1.94 -15.91 -25.94
CA PHE A 572 2.19 -16.77 -24.80
C PHE A 572 1.10 -17.84 -24.75
N THR A 573 1.52 -19.09 -24.58
CA THR A 573 0.61 -20.21 -24.33
C THR A 573 1.06 -20.89 -23.06
N ASN A 574 0.13 -21.13 -22.13
CA ASN A 574 0.43 -21.85 -20.91
C ASN A 574 -0.69 -22.84 -20.58
N HIS A 575 -0.29 -23.99 -20.06
CA HIS A 575 -1.18 -25.02 -19.56
C HIS A 575 -0.72 -25.42 -18.17
N TRP A 576 -1.58 -25.26 -17.18
CA TRP A 576 -1.32 -25.71 -15.82
C TRP A 576 -2.59 -26.24 -15.18
N SER A 577 -2.44 -26.85 -14.02
CA SER A 577 -3.59 -27.29 -13.23
C SER A 577 -3.34 -27.04 -11.76
N PHE A 578 -4.42 -26.86 -11.00
CA PHE A 578 -4.35 -26.79 -9.55
C PHE A 578 -5.52 -27.57 -8.93
N GLY A 579 -5.25 -28.16 -7.77
CA GLY A 579 -6.25 -28.93 -7.04
C GLY A 579 -7.13 -28.06 -6.16
N LEU A 580 -8.40 -28.43 -6.04
CA LEU A 580 -9.31 -28.01 -4.98
C LEU A 580 -9.51 -29.23 -4.07
N GLN A 581 -9.16 -29.06 -2.80
CA GLN A 581 -9.21 -30.12 -1.80
C GLN A 581 -9.79 -29.52 -0.52
N LYS A 582 -10.89 -30.10 -0.05
CA LYS A 582 -11.29 -29.97 1.35
C LYS A 582 -10.56 -31.08 2.11
N ASP A 583 -9.47 -30.73 2.77
CA ASP A 583 -8.90 -31.53 3.84
C ASP A 583 -9.02 -30.75 5.16
N LEU A 584 -9.15 -31.48 6.28
CA LEU A 584 -9.57 -30.99 7.61
C LEU A 584 -8.53 -30.06 8.27
N THR A 585 -8.42 -28.87 7.70
CA THR A 585 -7.38 -27.87 7.95
C THR A 585 -7.75 -26.85 9.02
N ASP A 586 -8.80 -27.09 9.80
CA ASP A 586 -9.15 -26.24 10.96
C ASP A 586 -8.51 -26.71 12.29
N SER A 587 -7.64 -27.73 12.26
CA SER A 587 -6.90 -28.16 13.46
C SER A 587 -5.55 -27.43 13.58
N PRO A 588 -5.35 -26.51 14.54
CA PRO A 588 -4.11 -25.73 14.73
C PRO A 588 -2.86 -26.54 15.17
N TYR A 589 -2.91 -27.87 15.05
CA TYR A 589 -1.88 -28.80 15.54
C TYR A 589 -1.39 -29.84 14.50
N ALA A 590 -1.69 -29.65 13.20
CA ALA A 590 -1.17 -30.54 12.15
C ALA A 590 0.35 -30.32 11.91
N PRO A 591 1.16 -31.38 11.64
CA PRO A 591 2.58 -31.24 11.34
C PRO A 591 2.85 -30.33 10.12
N ALA A 592 3.95 -29.55 10.15
CA ALA A 592 4.28 -28.55 9.13
C ALA A 592 4.40 -29.09 7.70
N SER A 593 4.67 -30.39 7.53
CA SER A 593 4.73 -31.07 6.22
C SER A 593 3.35 -31.38 5.61
N GLN A 594 2.27 -31.09 6.33
CA GLN A 594 0.88 -31.45 5.96
C GLN A 594 -0.06 -30.24 5.90
N LEU A 595 0.48 -29.01 5.90
CA LEU A 595 -0.30 -27.77 5.80
C LEU A 595 -0.56 -27.42 4.33
N ASN A 596 -1.79 -27.61 3.83
CA ASN A 596 -2.31 -26.95 2.62
C ASN A 596 -3.86 -26.93 2.67
N THR A 597 -4.46 -25.73 2.69
CA THR A 597 -5.91 -25.49 2.86
C THR A 597 -6.52 -25.00 1.56
N VAL A 598 -7.42 -25.71 0.86
CA VAL A 598 -8.05 -25.08 -0.31
C VAL A 598 -9.47 -25.60 -0.71
N LEU A 599 -10.50 -25.16 0.01
CA LEU A 599 -11.88 -25.06 -0.53
C LEU A 599 -12.03 -23.92 -1.56
N ARG A 600 -11.12 -22.95 -1.51
CA ARG A 600 -11.02 -21.81 -2.42
C ARG A 600 -9.56 -21.58 -2.81
N ALA A 601 -9.20 -21.83 -4.07
CA ALA A 601 -7.87 -21.58 -4.60
C ALA A 601 -7.83 -20.22 -5.28
N GLU A 602 -6.73 -19.49 -5.12
CA GLU A 602 -6.41 -18.35 -5.97
C GLU A 602 -5.07 -18.63 -6.64
N HIS A 603 -5.02 -18.47 -7.96
CA HIS A 603 -3.81 -18.63 -8.74
C HIS A 603 -3.62 -17.44 -9.65
N THR A 604 -2.40 -16.90 -9.66
CA THR A 604 -2.02 -15.80 -10.54
C THR A 604 -0.94 -16.27 -11.49
N TRP A 605 -1.19 -16.17 -12.79
CA TRP A 605 -0.20 -16.35 -13.84
C TRP A 605 0.12 -15.01 -14.49
N LYS A 606 1.39 -14.78 -14.84
CA LYS A 606 1.87 -13.52 -15.43
C LYS A 606 2.64 -13.80 -16.70
N THR A 607 2.42 -13.00 -17.74
CA THR A 607 3.30 -13.02 -18.92
C THR A 607 4.65 -12.36 -18.59
N LYS A 608 5.66 -12.60 -19.43
CA LYS A 608 6.83 -11.71 -19.47
C LYS A 608 6.39 -10.37 -20.08
N GLU A 609 7.09 -9.30 -19.73
CA GLU A 609 6.90 -7.98 -20.34
C GLU A 609 7.26 -8.03 -21.84
N VAL A 610 6.54 -7.21 -22.62
CA VAL A 610 6.64 -7.11 -24.08
C VAL A 610 6.81 -5.64 -24.44
N GLY A 611 7.88 -5.32 -25.17
CA GLY A 611 8.15 -3.97 -25.63
C GLY A 611 8.44 -3.01 -24.47
N ASP A 612 7.73 -1.89 -24.42
CA ASP A 612 7.89 -0.83 -23.41
C ASP A 612 7.16 -1.19 -22.10
N GLY A 613 7.42 -2.39 -21.55
CA GLY A 613 6.94 -2.75 -20.21
C GLY A 613 5.53 -3.37 -20.11
N VAL A 614 4.86 -3.70 -21.21
CA VAL A 614 3.49 -4.23 -21.20
C VAL A 614 3.43 -5.69 -20.77
N ARG A 615 2.53 -6.05 -19.82
CA ARG A 615 2.26 -7.44 -19.48
C ARG A 615 0.79 -7.74 -19.18
N VAL A 616 0.45 -9.03 -19.15
CA VAL A 616 -0.87 -9.51 -18.74
C VAL A 616 -0.75 -10.36 -17.47
N ASP A 617 -1.52 -9.99 -16.45
CA ASP A 617 -1.74 -10.80 -15.24
C ASP A 617 -3.12 -11.49 -15.34
N LEU A 618 -3.15 -12.81 -15.21
CA LEU A 618 -4.37 -13.63 -15.15
C LEU A 618 -4.55 -14.19 -13.75
N ILE A 619 -5.65 -13.83 -13.11
CA ILE A 619 -6.02 -14.22 -11.76
C ILE A 619 -7.24 -15.14 -11.84
N ILE A 620 -7.15 -16.34 -11.27
CA ILE A 620 -8.26 -17.30 -11.21
C ILE A 620 -8.50 -17.63 -9.75
N THR A 621 -9.71 -17.34 -9.26
CA THR A 621 -10.20 -17.79 -7.97
C THR A 621 -11.23 -18.88 -8.17
N ALA A 622 -11.01 -20.08 -7.67
CA ALA A 622 -11.95 -21.19 -7.80
C ALA A 622 -12.44 -21.67 -6.43
N THR A 623 -13.75 -21.82 -6.26
CA THR A 623 -14.42 -22.22 -5.01
C THR A 623 -15.24 -23.48 -5.25
N LEU A 624 -14.98 -24.54 -4.48
CA LEU A 624 -15.71 -25.81 -4.58
C LEU A 624 -16.99 -25.75 -3.73
N ASN A 625 -18.16 -26.00 -4.33
CA ASN A 625 -19.39 -26.26 -3.60
C ASN A 625 -19.35 -27.70 -3.05
N PRO A 626 -19.39 -27.91 -1.73
CA PRO A 626 -19.31 -29.25 -1.14
C PRO A 626 -20.55 -30.12 -1.43
N ASP A 627 -21.71 -29.52 -1.69
CA ASP A 627 -23.00 -30.23 -1.78
C ASP A 627 -23.19 -30.87 -3.16
N ASP A 628 -23.03 -30.09 -4.23
CA ASP A 628 -23.23 -30.53 -5.62
C ASP A 628 -21.93 -30.76 -6.39
N ARG A 629 -20.79 -30.44 -5.76
CA ARG A 629 -19.44 -30.60 -6.29
C ARG A 629 -19.16 -29.77 -7.56
N SER A 630 -19.95 -28.72 -7.80
CA SER A 630 -19.67 -27.69 -8.79
C SER A 630 -18.53 -26.78 -8.31
N VAL A 631 -17.85 -26.14 -9.25
CA VAL A 631 -16.77 -25.19 -8.94
C VAL A 631 -17.11 -23.83 -9.51
N GLN A 632 -17.25 -22.84 -8.63
CA GLN A 632 -17.42 -21.45 -9.02
C GLN A 632 -16.04 -20.81 -9.23
N CYS A 633 -15.74 -20.42 -10.46
CA CYS A 633 -14.50 -19.75 -10.84
C CYS A 633 -14.76 -18.29 -11.14
N HIS A 634 -14.05 -17.38 -10.47
CA HIS A 634 -13.92 -15.98 -10.84
C HIS A 634 -12.58 -15.79 -11.56
N CYS A 635 -12.63 -15.39 -12.83
CA CYS A 635 -11.44 -15.20 -13.67
C CYS A 635 -11.31 -13.72 -14.02
N ALA A 636 -10.15 -13.14 -13.76
CA ALA A 636 -9.83 -11.76 -14.13
C ALA A 636 -8.53 -11.74 -14.94
N ALA A 637 -8.56 -11.13 -16.13
CA ALA A 637 -7.35 -10.86 -16.91
C ALA A 637 -7.14 -9.35 -16.96
N VAL A 638 -5.91 -8.94 -16.68
CA VAL A 638 -5.52 -7.54 -16.48
C VAL A 638 -4.33 -7.23 -17.39
N LEU A 639 -4.46 -6.22 -18.23
CA LEU A 639 -3.36 -5.59 -18.96
C LEU A 639 -2.72 -4.56 -18.02
N ILE A 640 -1.42 -4.65 -17.86
CA ILE A 640 -0.63 -3.80 -16.98
C ILE A 640 0.46 -3.16 -17.84
N ASP A 641 0.48 -1.83 -17.86
CA ASP A 641 1.66 -1.09 -18.28
C ASP A 641 2.56 -0.86 -17.05
N THR A 642 3.86 -1.09 -17.25
CA THR A 642 4.89 -0.97 -16.21
C THR A 642 5.79 0.26 -16.44
N ASP A 643 5.60 0.99 -17.53
CA ASP A 643 6.44 2.11 -17.95
C ASP A 643 5.95 3.49 -17.51
N ASP A 644 4.90 3.55 -16.70
CA ASP A 644 4.29 4.76 -16.13
C ASP A 644 5.27 5.66 -15.35
N GLY A 645 5.95 6.52 -16.09
CA GLY A 645 6.51 7.78 -15.62
C GLY A 645 5.39 8.82 -15.47
N GLY A 646 4.72 8.83 -14.32
CA GLY A 646 3.74 9.85 -13.97
C GLY A 646 4.25 11.30 -14.07
N PHE A 647 3.36 12.30 -14.18
CA PHE A 647 3.64 13.74 -14.37
C PHE A 647 4.55 14.34 -13.30
N LEU A 648 4.54 13.76 -12.10
CA LEU A 648 5.46 14.11 -11.03
C LEU A 648 6.27 12.94 -10.47
N GLY A 649 6.21 11.76 -11.11
CA GLY A 649 6.64 10.44 -10.62
C GLY A 649 7.63 10.38 -9.44
N ILE A 650 7.08 10.00 -8.31
CA ILE A 650 7.83 9.51 -7.16
C ILE A 650 7.64 7.98 -7.17
N GLY A 651 8.28 7.29 -8.12
CA GLY A 651 8.25 5.84 -8.26
C GLY A 651 7.35 5.28 -9.36
N SER A 652 7.75 4.11 -9.85
CA SER A 652 7.06 3.29 -10.85
C SER A 652 5.69 2.84 -10.32
N SER A 653 4.61 3.49 -10.73
CA SER A 653 3.27 2.91 -10.60
C SER A 653 3.08 1.82 -11.66
N PHE A 654 2.28 0.81 -11.32
CA PHE A 654 1.71 -0.11 -12.30
C PHE A 654 0.31 0.41 -12.61
N SER A 655 0.06 0.90 -13.82
CA SER A 655 -1.29 1.21 -14.28
C SER A 655 -1.99 -0.08 -14.70
N ILE A 656 -3.30 -0.13 -14.46
CA ILE A 656 -4.16 -1.19 -14.99
C ILE A 656 -4.92 -0.57 -16.15
N ASP A 657 -4.44 -0.83 -17.36
CA ASP A 657 -4.97 -0.17 -18.55
C ASP A 657 -6.18 -0.89 -19.13
N GLY A 658 -6.32 -2.19 -18.82
CA GLY A 658 -7.43 -2.99 -19.29
C GLY A 658 -7.74 -4.13 -18.35
N ARG A 659 -9.03 -4.35 -18.06
CA ARG A 659 -9.49 -5.45 -17.22
C ARG A 659 -10.75 -6.10 -17.78
N ILE A 660 -10.73 -7.42 -17.87
CA ILE A 660 -11.92 -8.24 -18.13
C ILE A 660 -12.08 -9.25 -17.02
N GLU A 661 -13.33 -9.46 -16.61
CA GLU A 661 -13.67 -10.44 -15.60
C GLU A 661 -14.84 -11.29 -16.06
N LYS A 662 -14.86 -12.54 -15.59
CA LYS A 662 -15.99 -13.44 -15.82
C LYS A 662 -16.08 -14.47 -14.72
N ASP A 663 -17.29 -14.61 -14.18
CA ASP A 663 -17.67 -15.72 -13.32
C ASP A 663 -18.17 -16.89 -14.16
N VAL A 664 -17.72 -18.09 -13.83
CA VAL A 664 -18.09 -19.33 -14.51
C VAL A 664 -18.36 -20.41 -13.47
N LEU A 665 -19.48 -21.12 -13.64
CA LEU A 665 -19.80 -22.30 -12.86
C LEU A 665 -19.41 -23.54 -13.67
N LEU A 666 -18.40 -24.28 -13.22
CA LEU A 666 -17.98 -25.54 -13.82
C LEU A 666 -18.70 -26.71 -13.15
N LEU A 667 -19.55 -27.40 -13.90
CA LEU A 667 -20.14 -28.65 -13.43
C LEU A 667 -19.09 -29.77 -13.36
N LYS A 668 -19.44 -30.90 -12.77
CA LYS A 668 -18.54 -32.06 -12.67
C LYS A 668 -18.19 -32.57 -14.08
N ASN A 669 -16.89 -32.74 -14.37
CA ASN A 669 -16.38 -33.19 -15.68
C ASN A 669 -16.72 -32.23 -16.83
N ASP A 670 -16.88 -30.94 -16.52
CA ASP A 670 -17.21 -29.89 -17.48
C ASP A 670 -15.95 -29.20 -18.01
N THR A 671 -16.04 -28.61 -19.20
CA THR A 671 -15.02 -27.74 -19.78
C THR A 671 -15.70 -26.53 -20.40
N GLN A 672 -15.28 -25.34 -19.98
CA GLN A 672 -15.87 -24.10 -20.46
C GLN A 672 -14.81 -23.13 -21.00
N VAL A 673 -15.15 -22.52 -22.13
CA VAL A 673 -14.40 -21.39 -22.70
C VAL A 673 -14.84 -20.13 -21.97
N VAL A 674 -13.95 -19.61 -21.13
CA VAL A 674 -14.18 -18.42 -20.32
C VAL A 674 -14.04 -17.17 -21.19
N PHE A 675 -12.88 -17.03 -21.84
CA PHE A 675 -12.60 -15.95 -22.79
C PHE A 675 -12.31 -16.54 -24.17
N LYS A 676 -12.83 -15.91 -25.24
CA LYS A 676 -12.60 -16.33 -26.62
C LYS A 676 -12.21 -15.12 -27.45
N ASN A 677 -10.90 -14.94 -27.68
CA ASN A 677 -10.32 -13.81 -28.40
C ASN A 677 -10.78 -12.45 -27.85
N ASN A 678 -10.96 -12.35 -26.53
CA ASN A 678 -11.33 -11.10 -25.88
C ASN A 678 -10.15 -10.13 -25.97
N SER A 679 -10.44 -8.88 -26.35
CA SER A 679 -9.44 -7.83 -26.47
C SER A 679 -9.43 -6.99 -25.19
N LEU A 680 -8.27 -6.95 -24.52
CA LEU A 680 -7.90 -5.89 -23.59
C LEU A 680 -7.18 -4.82 -24.39
N VAL A 681 -7.59 -3.58 -24.21
CA VAL A 681 -7.01 -2.43 -24.91
C VAL A 681 -6.66 -1.41 -23.85
N SER A 682 -5.44 -0.89 -23.91
CA SER A 682 -5.05 0.25 -23.08
C SER A 682 -5.88 1.47 -23.48
N ASP A 683 -6.22 2.33 -22.52
CA ASP A 683 -6.95 3.58 -22.77
C ASP A 683 -6.06 4.64 -23.46
N GLU A 684 -4.77 4.36 -23.63
CA GLU A 684 -3.84 5.16 -24.40
C GLU A 684 -4.00 5.02 -25.93
N THR A 685 -3.69 6.12 -26.63
CA THR A 685 -4.06 6.33 -28.04
C THR A 685 -3.19 5.62 -29.06
N LEU A 686 -2.08 5.03 -28.64
CA LEU A 686 -1.33 4.01 -29.39
C LEU A 686 -1.66 2.62 -28.82
N SER A 687 -2.91 2.21 -29.02
CA SER A 687 -3.53 1.06 -28.34
C SER A 687 -2.60 -0.17 -28.17
N GLU A 688 -2.00 -0.29 -27.00
CA GLU A 688 -1.51 -1.57 -26.51
C GLU A 688 -2.70 -2.50 -26.40
N LYS A 689 -2.51 -3.73 -26.86
CA LYS A 689 -3.62 -4.67 -26.98
C LYS A 689 -3.18 -6.06 -26.57
N ALA A 690 -3.92 -6.67 -25.65
CA ALA A 690 -3.83 -8.10 -25.42
C ALA A 690 -5.08 -8.81 -25.96
N ILE A 691 -4.88 -9.89 -26.71
CA ILE A 691 -5.95 -10.80 -27.12
C ILE A 691 -5.83 -12.06 -26.27
N ILE A 692 -6.89 -12.41 -25.55
CA ILE A 692 -6.88 -13.48 -24.56
C ILE A 692 -7.95 -14.53 -24.89
N SER A 693 -7.53 -15.79 -24.83
CA SER A 693 -8.40 -16.97 -24.82
C SER A 693 -8.11 -17.81 -23.59
N LEU A 694 -9.13 -18.16 -22.82
CA LEU A 694 -9.02 -18.92 -21.57
C LEU A 694 -10.06 -20.04 -21.57
N THR A 695 -9.59 -21.26 -21.32
CA THR A 695 -10.44 -22.44 -21.13
C THR A 695 -10.16 -23.05 -19.77
N LEU A 696 -11.22 -23.37 -19.04
CA LEU A 696 -11.15 -24.08 -17.77
C LEU A 696 -11.82 -25.44 -17.89
N SER A 697 -11.24 -26.44 -17.23
CA SER A 697 -11.80 -27.78 -17.16
C SER A 697 -11.83 -28.29 -15.72
N ASN A 698 -12.94 -28.88 -15.31
CA ASN A 698 -13.15 -29.44 -13.97
C ASN A 698 -13.15 -30.96 -14.04
N PHE A 699 -12.02 -31.60 -13.71
CA PHE A 699 -11.89 -33.05 -13.76
C PHE A 699 -11.89 -33.67 -12.36
N ARG A 700 -12.42 -34.89 -12.25
CA ARG A 700 -12.06 -35.79 -11.14
C ARG A 700 -10.62 -36.25 -11.38
N ARG A 701 -9.76 -36.17 -10.37
CA ARG A 701 -8.45 -36.83 -10.43
C ARG A 701 -8.71 -38.34 -10.51
N PRO A 702 -8.15 -39.08 -11.49
CA PRO A 702 -8.25 -40.53 -11.52
C PRO A 702 -7.66 -41.16 -10.27
#